data_AF-A0A168S9Q6-F1
#
_entry.id   AF-A0A168S9Q6-F1
#
_cell.length_a   1.000
_cell.length_b   1.000
_cell.length_c   1.000
_cell.angle_alpha   90.00
_cell.angle_beta   90.00
_cell.angle_gamma   90.00
#
_symmetry.space_group_name_H-M   'P 1'
#
loop_
_entity.id
_entity.type
_entity.pdbx_description
1 polymer ?
#
loop_
_entity_poly.entity_id
_entity_poly.type
_entity_poly.pdbx_seq_one_letter_code
_entity_poly.pdbx_strand_id
1 'polypeptide(L)'
;MKRVIHFDEDQDKGHQDDFEFKVHDNTKQQKKKKKNGQQQQKDQKFHAANATTVPLDRATMKQMRKEMLDFRQQLPIYSGRDAIIQSIQDSPTVIVMGETGSGKTTQIPQFILEAGMASYNAGAIAVTQPRRVAAVNLAKRVAEETFTTLGKRVGYTVRFDDTSSDETLIKYLTDGMLLREILSDELLLRYKVIVLDEAHERTLRTDMLFGMVKKIQKIRKEKRSNGEDIEELKIVVMSATLDAEKFSEFFDGAKILYVSGRLFPVDSYFTQEPQADYLDASLVTIFQIHVKNPKGDILMFLPGQDAIETLTTLVNEYASQLRPSQQRLLACPLFAALPPSQQQKVFDPAPVNTRKIILATNIAETSITIPGIKYVIDCGLAKLRGFNPKIGVESLLLHPISKSSAWQRTGRAGREAAGVCYRLYTEDAFRELDDDTVPEIRRCNLAAAVLSLKASGIDNVLEFDYMDRPSRASLIRALEELYALGAIDDKGHLSELGKKMSEFPLDPTFAKVIIQSGEYGCSLEVIAIVSLLSVDSIFFTPSDKREQATESRRKFIHPDGDHLTLLNVLKAYWEVKGDVGWCKEHFINIRNVKIALEIRDQLIRFCERIDINPAATCGTDTDQVLKCFLTGFFQNSALLQPDGSYKSVAGSQTVKIHPGSAMFGKRVEGIMYNELVFTTKHYVRSVSSIQSAWLPAAAPKYFNNMKN
;
A
#
# COMPACT_ATOMS: atom_id res chain seq x y z
N MET A 1 18.34 32.11 -12.55
CA MET A 1 19.82 32.07 -12.53
C MET A 1 20.23 30.68 -12.09
N LYS A 2 20.68 29.83 -13.03
CA LYS A 2 21.00 28.43 -12.77
C LYS A 2 22.39 28.32 -12.12
N ARG A 3 22.47 27.91 -10.86
CA ARG A 3 23.73 27.40 -10.27
C ARG A 3 23.65 25.88 -10.30
N VAL A 4 24.09 25.31 -11.42
CA VAL A 4 24.39 23.88 -11.56
C VAL A 4 25.79 23.70 -10.99
N ILE A 5 25.94 22.90 -9.93
CA ILE A 5 27.27 22.48 -9.47
C ILE A 5 27.53 21.12 -10.12
N HIS A 6 28.49 21.08 -11.04
CA HIS A 6 29.05 19.84 -11.56
C HIS A 6 30.07 19.31 -10.55
N PHE A 7 30.09 17.99 -10.36
CA PHE A 7 31.10 17.32 -9.54
C PHE A 7 32.35 17.14 -10.40
N ASP A 8 33.41 17.88 -10.10
CA ASP A 8 34.74 17.65 -10.68
C ASP A 8 35.42 16.51 -9.91
N GLU A 9 35.85 15.49 -10.65
CA GLU A 9 36.77 14.45 -10.19
C GLU A 9 38.18 15.05 -10.13
N ASP A 10 38.79 15.18 -8.94
CA ASP A 10 40.21 14.82 -8.76
C ASP A 10 40.77 14.96 -7.33
N GLN A 11 41.67 14.01 -7.03
CA GLN A 11 42.69 13.93 -5.97
C GLN A 11 42.28 13.49 -4.56
N ASP A 12 42.08 12.18 -4.43
CA ASP A 12 42.13 11.44 -3.17
C ASP A 12 43.59 11.04 -2.86
N LYS A 13 44.17 11.61 -1.80
CA LYS A 13 45.43 11.15 -1.18
C LYS A 13 45.07 10.53 0.18
N GLY A 14 45.43 9.27 0.32
CA GLY A 14 44.91 8.36 1.32
C GLY A 14 45.11 8.76 2.79
N HIS A 15 44.11 8.37 3.59
CA HIS A 15 44.28 7.98 4.97
C HIS A 15 43.46 6.70 5.21
N GLN A 16 44.15 5.58 5.37
CA GLN A 16 43.60 4.34 5.93
C GLN A 16 43.62 4.47 7.45
N ASP A 17 42.46 4.67 8.07
CA ASP A 17 42.28 4.45 9.51
C ASP A 17 41.38 3.22 9.71
N ASP A 18 42.03 2.10 10.04
CA ASP A 18 41.39 0.86 10.49
C ASP A 18 40.83 1.06 11.91
N PHE A 19 39.50 1.17 12.04
CA PHE A 19 38.83 1.11 13.34
C PHE A 19 38.50 -0.34 13.73
N GLU A 20 39.40 -0.99 14.47
CA GLU A 20 39.11 -2.25 15.18
C GLU A 20 38.26 -1.99 16.45
N PHE A 21 37.07 -2.58 16.50
CA PHE A 21 36.21 -2.53 17.69
C PHE A 21 36.44 -3.72 18.61
N LYS A 22 36.92 -3.45 19.84
CA LYS A 22 37.08 -4.43 20.92
C LYS A 22 35.72 -4.87 21.48
N VAL A 23 35.43 -6.16 21.40
CA VAL A 23 34.30 -6.81 22.07
C VAL A 23 34.72 -7.15 23.50
N HIS A 24 34.02 -6.61 24.50
CA HIS A 24 34.16 -7.05 25.88
C HIS A 24 33.37 -8.34 26.11
N ASP A 25 34.09 -9.46 26.20
CA ASP A 25 33.57 -10.75 26.68
C ASP A 25 33.46 -10.72 28.20
N ASN A 26 32.24 -10.80 28.73
CA ASN A 26 31.97 -11.08 30.14
C ASN A 26 31.20 -12.40 30.25
N THR A 27 31.94 -13.51 30.18
CA THR A 27 31.45 -14.84 30.57
C THR A 27 32.14 -15.26 31.87
N LYS A 28 31.36 -15.27 32.96
CA LYS A 28 31.43 -16.26 34.06
C LYS A 28 30.45 -15.88 35.17
N GLN A 29 29.29 -16.55 35.19
CA GLN A 29 28.77 -17.22 36.39
C GLN A 29 27.46 -17.96 36.03
N GLN A 30 27.61 -19.19 35.53
CA GLN A 30 26.58 -20.22 35.74
C GLN A 30 26.80 -20.84 37.12
N LYS A 31 25.75 -20.88 37.96
CA LYS A 31 25.28 -22.10 38.64
C LYS A 31 24.11 -21.80 39.58
N LYS A 32 23.12 -22.71 39.52
CA LYS A 32 21.96 -22.94 40.43
C LYS A 32 20.68 -22.17 40.13
N LYS A 33 19.75 -22.84 39.43
CA LYS A 33 18.54 -23.44 40.03
C LYS A 33 17.76 -24.24 38.97
N LYS A 34 17.87 -25.57 39.04
CA LYS A 34 16.87 -26.50 38.49
C LYS A 34 15.72 -26.59 39.51
N LYS A 35 14.49 -26.53 39.00
CA LYS A 35 13.26 -27.25 39.43
C LYS A 35 12.04 -26.33 39.43
N ASN A 36 11.18 -26.47 38.41
CA ASN A 36 9.79 -26.95 38.54
C ASN A 36 8.99 -26.63 37.28
N GLY A 37 8.06 -27.52 36.92
CA GLY A 37 6.92 -27.19 36.05
C GLY A 37 6.90 -27.84 34.67
N GLN A 38 6.75 -29.16 34.61
CA GLN A 38 6.25 -29.85 33.43
C GLN A 38 4.77 -29.48 33.21
N GLN A 39 4.49 -28.41 32.46
CA GLN A 39 3.18 -28.21 31.82
C GLN A 39 3.23 -27.21 30.65
N GLN A 40 4.26 -27.29 29.81
CA GLN A 40 4.37 -26.54 28.54
C GLN A 40 5.08 -27.40 27.50
N GLN A 41 4.48 -28.53 27.15
CA GLN A 41 4.93 -29.35 26.01
C GLN A 41 3.72 -29.86 25.26
N LYS A 42 3.03 -28.97 24.53
CA LYS A 42 2.18 -29.37 23.41
C LYS A 42 1.96 -28.29 22.34
N ASP A 43 2.28 -27.01 22.62
CA ASP A 43 2.09 -25.92 21.64
C ASP A 43 3.34 -25.49 20.85
N GLN A 44 4.49 -26.16 21.02
CA GLN A 44 5.75 -25.78 20.33
C GLN A 44 6.05 -26.55 19.02
N LYS A 45 5.16 -27.42 18.53
CA LYS A 45 5.48 -28.29 17.39
C LYS A 45 5.06 -27.80 15.99
N PHE A 46 4.49 -26.61 15.83
CA PHE A 46 4.07 -26.09 14.52
C PHE A 46 4.80 -24.83 14.00
N HIS A 47 5.83 -24.33 14.71
CA HIS A 47 6.63 -23.18 14.26
C HIS A 47 8.13 -23.46 14.01
N ALA A 48 8.56 -24.72 14.04
CA ALA A 48 9.94 -25.10 13.78
C ALA A 48 10.08 -25.81 12.42
N ALA A 49 9.75 -25.11 11.34
CA ALA A 49 10.07 -25.55 9.98
C ALA A 49 10.30 -24.32 9.09
N ASN A 50 11.38 -23.58 9.35
CA ASN A 50 12.21 -22.91 8.36
C ASN A 50 13.41 -22.24 9.05
N ALA A 51 14.61 -22.52 8.51
CA ALA A 51 15.93 -22.04 8.91
C ALA A 51 16.53 -22.64 10.21
N THR A 52 17.02 -23.88 10.11
CA THR A 52 18.21 -24.30 10.87
C THR A 52 19.41 -23.49 10.37
N THR A 53 19.64 -22.31 10.95
CA THR A 53 20.87 -21.54 10.73
C THR A 53 22.00 -22.25 11.47
N VAL A 54 22.77 -23.05 10.75
CA VAL A 54 24.11 -23.46 11.19
C VAL A 54 24.91 -22.16 11.38
N PRO A 55 25.56 -21.92 12.53
CA PRO A 55 26.38 -20.72 12.70
C PRO A 55 27.51 -20.76 11.67
N LEU A 56 27.47 -19.82 10.72
CA LEU A 56 28.49 -19.64 9.70
C LEU A 56 29.84 -19.36 10.37
N ASP A 57 30.91 -19.96 9.84
CA ASP A 57 32.27 -19.74 10.31
C ASP A 57 32.67 -18.25 10.19
N ARG A 58 33.53 -17.76 11.11
CA ARG A 58 33.98 -16.36 11.16
C ARG A 58 34.66 -15.93 9.85
N ALA A 59 35.37 -16.85 9.20
CA ALA A 59 35.99 -16.60 7.90
C ALA A 59 34.94 -16.34 6.81
N THR A 60 33.90 -17.17 6.74
CA THR A 60 32.79 -17.02 5.78
C THR A 60 32.04 -15.71 6.01
N MET A 61 31.79 -15.33 7.27
CA MET A 61 31.15 -14.05 7.60
C MET A 61 32.00 -12.84 7.19
N LYS A 62 33.33 -12.91 7.33
CA LYS A 62 34.24 -11.84 6.90
C LYS A 62 34.25 -11.71 5.37
N GLN A 63 34.24 -12.83 4.64
CA GLN A 63 34.17 -12.86 3.19
C GLN A 63 32.84 -12.28 2.68
N MET A 64 31.71 -12.73 3.22
CA MET A 64 30.39 -12.20 2.84
C MET A 64 30.25 -10.70 3.14
N ARG A 65 30.82 -10.21 4.24
CA ARG A 65 30.87 -8.77 4.54
C ARG A 65 31.63 -7.99 3.49
N LYS A 66 32.76 -8.51 3.04
CA LYS A 66 33.58 -7.86 2.00
C LYS A 66 32.82 -7.80 0.67
N GLU A 67 32.27 -8.93 0.22
CA GLU A 67 31.48 -8.99 -1.03
C GLU A 67 30.28 -8.05 -0.99
N MET A 68 29.60 -7.95 0.15
CA MET A 68 28.48 -7.03 0.32
C MET A 68 28.92 -5.57 0.29
N LEU A 69 30.08 -5.24 0.89
CA LEU A 69 30.63 -3.89 0.84
C LEU A 69 31.03 -3.50 -0.57
N ASP A 70 31.71 -4.40 -1.29
CA ASP A 70 32.11 -4.19 -2.69
C ASP A 70 30.87 -3.92 -3.57
N PHE A 71 29.78 -4.67 -3.37
CA PHE A 71 28.51 -4.43 -4.05
C PHE A 71 27.90 -3.06 -3.69
N ARG A 72 27.88 -2.67 -2.41
CA ARG A 72 27.36 -1.36 -1.97
C ARG A 72 28.14 -0.20 -2.59
N GLN A 73 29.45 -0.34 -2.76
CA GLN A 73 30.34 0.65 -3.37
C GLN A 73 30.09 0.86 -4.87
N GLN A 74 29.58 -0.16 -5.57
CA GLN A 74 29.23 -0.07 -6.99
C GLN A 74 27.92 0.67 -7.25
N LEU A 75 27.09 0.91 -6.22
CA LEU A 75 25.81 1.59 -6.39
C LEU A 75 26.04 3.08 -6.69
N PRO A 76 25.28 3.69 -7.63
CA PRO A 76 25.43 5.10 -7.98
C PRO A 76 25.32 6.07 -6.80
N ILE A 77 24.54 5.73 -5.77
CA ILE A 77 24.39 6.58 -4.58
C ILE A 77 25.67 6.67 -3.73
N TYR A 78 26.59 5.71 -3.86
CA TYR A 78 27.77 5.63 -3.01
C TYR A 78 28.77 6.76 -3.32
N SER A 79 28.93 7.15 -4.59
CA SER A 79 29.81 8.26 -4.99
C SER A 79 29.39 9.60 -4.37
N GLY A 80 28.10 9.76 -4.06
CA GLY A 80 27.55 10.96 -3.40
C GLY A 80 27.47 10.87 -1.87
N ARG A 81 27.98 9.81 -1.23
CA ARG A 81 27.79 9.52 0.20
C ARG A 81 28.14 10.71 1.10
N ASP A 82 29.34 11.25 0.97
CA ASP A 82 29.82 12.30 1.87
C ASP A 82 29.07 13.63 1.65
N ALA A 83 28.78 13.97 0.39
CA ALA A 83 27.98 15.14 0.05
C ALA A 83 26.54 15.06 0.57
N ILE A 84 25.93 13.86 0.56
CA ILE A 84 24.61 13.59 1.13
C ILE A 84 24.66 13.79 2.64
N ILE A 85 25.59 13.17 3.35
CA ILE A 85 25.71 13.28 4.81
C ILE A 85 25.96 14.72 5.24
N GLN A 86 26.90 15.41 4.60
CA GLN A 86 27.18 16.81 4.88
C GLN A 86 25.92 17.67 4.69
N SER A 87 25.18 17.46 3.61
CA SER A 87 23.96 18.23 3.35
C SER A 87 22.86 17.98 4.40
N ILE A 88 22.71 16.73 4.88
CA ILE A 88 21.73 16.39 5.93
C ILE A 88 22.15 17.01 7.28
N GLN A 89 23.45 17.07 7.56
CA GLN A 89 23.98 17.73 8.75
C GLN A 89 23.71 19.24 8.71
N ASP A 90 23.98 19.89 7.58
CA ASP A 90 23.91 21.34 7.44
C ASP A 90 22.47 21.88 7.26
N SER A 91 21.57 21.08 6.69
CA SER A 91 20.22 21.52 6.35
C SER A 91 19.15 20.80 7.19
N PRO A 92 18.05 21.47 7.58
CA PRO A 92 16.94 20.80 8.26
C PRO A 92 16.24 19.78 7.35
N THR A 93 16.14 20.11 6.06
CA THR A 93 15.50 19.26 5.05
C THR A 93 16.36 19.18 3.79
N VAL A 94 16.50 17.98 3.24
CA VAL A 94 17.24 17.70 2.00
C VAL A 94 16.38 16.86 1.07
N ILE A 95 16.41 17.19 -0.22
CA ILE A 95 15.74 16.41 -1.26
C ILE A 95 16.80 15.65 -2.03
N VAL A 96 16.69 14.33 -2.09
CA VAL A 96 17.60 13.46 -2.81
C VAL A 96 16.90 12.85 -4.00
N MET A 97 17.38 13.24 -5.17
CA MET A 97 16.90 12.79 -6.46
C MET A 97 17.80 11.72 -7.04
N GLY A 98 17.21 10.62 -7.50
CA GLY A 98 17.95 9.62 -8.24
C GLY A 98 17.03 8.53 -8.75
N GLU A 99 17.42 7.86 -9.82
CA GLU A 99 16.55 6.85 -10.43
C GLU A 99 16.33 5.62 -9.53
N THR A 100 15.30 4.85 -9.82
CA THR A 100 15.06 3.58 -9.10
C THR A 100 16.21 2.61 -9.35
N GLY A 101 16.71 1.95 -8.30
CA GLY A 101 17.88 1.07 -8.39
C GLY A 101 19.23 1.74 -8.10
N SER A 102 19.27 3.07 -7.93
CA SER A 102 20.51 3.76 -7.55
C SER A 102 21.01 3.47 -6.13
N GLY A 103 20.17 2.86 -5.28
CA GLY A 103 20.50 2.51 -3.90
C GLY A 103 20.00 3.49 -2.83
N LYS A 104 19.22 4.54 -3.18
CA LYS A 104 18.70 5.54 -2.23
C LYS A 104 18.12 4.93 -0.95
N THR A 105 17.10 4.08 -1.12
CA THR A 105 16.32 3.53 -0.03
C THR A 105 17.11 2.60 0.89
N THR A 106 18.04 1.82 0.34
CA THR A 106 18.84 0.88 1.13
C THR A 106 20.03 1.57 1.78
N GLN A 107 20.71 2.47 1.07
CA GLN A 107 22.00 3.01 1.50
C GLN A 107 21.90 4.28 2.34
N ILE A 108 21.00 5.22 2.02
CA ILE A 108 20.93 6.51 2.75
C ILE A 108 20.67 6.32 4.25
N PRO A 109 19.71 5.48 4.70
CA PRO A 109 19.53 5.22 6.12
C PRO A 109 20.76 4.61 6.79
N GLN A 110 21.51 3.75 6.07
CA GLN A 110 22.76 3.17 6.57
C GLN A 110 23.85 4.24 6.67
N PHE A 111 24.00 5.12 5.68
CA PHE A 111 24.98 6.21 5.72
C PHE A 111 24.72 7.15 6.90
N ILE A 112 23.45 7.52 7.15
CA ILE A 112 23.06 8.38 8.28
C ILE A 112 23.43 7.71 9.62
N LEU A 113 23.19 6.41 9.73
CA LEU A 113 23.51 5.64 10.92
C LEU A 113 25.04 5.49 11.12
N GLU A 114 25.78 5.22 10.05
CA GLU A 114 27.24 5.10 10.04
C GLU A 114 27.93 6.43 10.39
N ALA A 115 27.34 7.56 9.98
CA ALA A 115 27.81 8.90 10.31
C ALA A 115 27.51 9.32 11.77
N GLY A 116 26.88 8.44 12.57
CA GLY A 116 26.56 8.71 13.98
C GLY A 116 25.40 9.69 14.21
N MET A 117 24.67 10.08 13.16
CA MET A 117 23.54 11.01 13.26
C MET A 117 22.30 10.39 13.92
N ALA A 118 22.24 9.06 13.93
CA ALA A 118 21.23 8.29 14.64
C ALA A 118 21.93 7.28 15.56
N SER A 119 21.41 7.11 16.77
CA SER A 119 21.92 6.18 17.76
C SER A 119 20.88 5.94 18.85
N TYR A 120 21.14 5.03 19.78
CA TYR A 120 20.26 4.80 20.93
C TYR A 120 20.02 6.07 21.76
N ASN A 121 20.98 6.99 21.79
CA ASN A 121 20.88 8.24 22.54
C ASN A 121 20.38 9.43 21.69
N ALA A 122 20.67 9.42 20.38
CA ALA A 122 20.32 10.53 19.49
C ALA A 122 18.90 10.40 18.89
N GLY A 123 18.35 9.18 18.88
CA GLY A 123 17.08 8.84 18.22
C GLY A 123 17.27 8.00 16.96
N ALA A 124 16.21 7.32 16.56
CA ALA A 124 16.18 6.40 15.42
C ALA A 124 15.91 7.11 14.08
N ILE A 125 15.98 6.34 12.99
CA ILE A 125 15.64 6.73 11.62
C ILE A 125 14.32 6.05 11.25
N ALA A 126 13.32 6.83 10.86
CA ALA A 126 12.09 6.32 10.27
C ALA A 126 12.19 6.44 8.74
N VAL A 127 11.98 5.35 8.01
CA VAL A 127 11.99 5.33 6.54
C VAL A 127 10.61 4.95 6.05
N THR A 128 9.88 5.92 5.52
CA THR A 128 8.51 5.66 5.07
C THR A 128 8.48 5.07 3.67
N GLN A 129 7.48 4.23 3.42
CA GLN A 129 7.22 3.61 2.14
C GLN A 129 5.71 3.62 1.86
N PRO A 130 5.28 3.98 0.64
CA PRO A 130 3.86 3.93 0.29
C PRO A 130 3.33 2.49 0.27
N ARG A 131 4.19 1.49 0.04
CA ARG A 131 3.81 0.08 -0.12
C ARG A 131 4.30 -0.82 1.01
N ARG A 132 3.39 -1.63 1.56
CA ARG A 132 3.67 -2.64 2.59
C ARG A 132 4.79 -3.60 2.20
N VAL A 133 4.72 -4.17 0.99
CA VAL A 133 5.70 -5.17 0.51
C VAL A 133 7.09 -4.56 0.40
N ALA A 134 7.19 -3.30 -0.03
CA ALA A 134 8.45 -2.58 -0.11
C ALA A 134 9.07 -2.42 1.28
N ALA A 135 8.32 -1.88 2.26
CA ALA A 135 8.81 -1.71 3.64
C ALA A 135 9.37 -3.01 4.24
N VAL A 136 8.63 -4.12 4.10
CA VAL A 136 9.04 -5.44 4.62
C VAL A 136 10.30 -5.95 3.94
N ASN A 137 10.35 -5.90 2.60
CA ASN A 137 11.49 -6.44 1.83
C ASN A 137 12.75 -5.58 1.99
N LEU A 138 12.60 -4.26 2.06
CA LEU A 138 13.71 -3.33 2.30
C LEU A 138 14.29 -3.53 3.70
N ALA A 139 13.45 -3.69 4.73
CA ALA A 139 13.93 -3.99 6.07
C ALA A 139 14.68 -5.33 6.13
N LYS A 140 14.17 -6.37 5.47
CA LYS A 140 14.85 -7.66 5.35
C LYS A 140 16.21 -7.52 4.66
N ARG A 141 16.22 -6.84 3.50
CA ARG A 141 17.44 -6.61 2.72
C ARG A 141 18.48 -5.83 3.51
N VAL A 142 18.09 -4.73 4.17
CA VAL A 142 19.02 -3.93 4.99
C VAL A 142 19.46 -4.68 6.25
N ALA A 143 18.61 -5.55 6.81
CA ALA A 143 19.02 -6.43 7.90
C ALA A 143 20.11 -7.43 7.45
N GLU A 144 19.99 -7.98 6.24
CA GLU A 144 21.02 -8.83 5.61
C GLU A 144 22.32 -8.04 5.34
N GLU A 145 22.21 -6.84 4.75
CA GLU A 145 23.37 -5.98 4.44
C GLU A 145 24.14 -5.54 5.70
N THR A 146 23.43 -5.33 6.81
CA THR A 146 24.01 -4.94 8.11
C THR A 146 24.33 -6.13 9.02
N PHE A 147 24.10 -7.36 8.55
CA PHE A 147 24.31 -8.61 9.30
C PHE A 147 23.62 -8.60 10.69
N THR A 148 22.40 -8.06 10.76
CA THR A 148 21.57 -8.01 11.97
C THR A 148 20.34 -8.90 11.84
N THR A 149 19.79 -9.32 12.97
CA THR A 149 18.49 -10.01 12.98
C THR A 149 17.39 -8.97 12.77
N LEU A 150 16.49 -9.23 11.81
CA LEU A 150 15.31 -8.40 11.60
C LEU A 150 14.49 -8.25 12.89
N GLY A 151 14.08 -7.03 13.20
CA GLY A 151 13.38 -6.66 14.44
C GLY A 151 14.30 -6.18 15.56
N LYS A 152 15.62 -6.35 15.43
CA LYS A 152 16.62 -5.72 16.30
C LYS A 152 17.00 -4.36 15.74
N ARG A 153 18.27 -4.16 15.33
CA ARG A 153 18.80 -2.86 14.84
C ARG A 153 18.06 -2.34 13.60
N VAL A 154 17.58 -3.24 12.75
CA VAL A 154 16.74 -2.94 11.58
C VAL A 154 15.42 -3.66 11.75
N GLY A 155 14.31 -2.96 11.56
CA GLY A 155 12.96 -3.51 11.72
C GLY A 155 11.97 -2.85 10.77
N TYR A 156 10.74 -3.34 10.79
CA TYR A 156 9.65 -2.70 10.06
C TYR A 156 8.34 -2.66 10.84
N THR A 157 7.47 -1.72 10.46
CA THR A 157 6.09 -1.67 10.95
C THR A 157 5.13 -1.33 9.80
N VAL A 158 4.21 -2.23 9.52
CA VAL A 158 3.17 -2.06 8.50
C VAL A 158 1.81 -2.37 9.13
N ARG A 159 0.72 -2.00 8.45
CA ARG A 159 -0.62 -2.23 8.99
C ARG A 159 -0.81 -3.72 9.28
N PHE A 160 -1.15 -3.99 10.54
CA PHE A 160 -1.36 -5.32 11.10
C PHE A 160 -0.12 -6.23 11.25
N ASP A 161 1.11 -5.70 11.13
CA ASP A 161 2.33 -6.51 11.18
C ASP A 161 3.51 -5.63 11.62
N ASP A 162 4.00 -5.84 12.84
CA ASP A 162 5.08 -5.07 13.46
C ASP A 162 6.22 -6.01 13.86
N THR A 163 7.38 -5.83 13.21
CA THR A 163 8.63 -6.51 13.53
C THR A 163 9.67 -5.45 13.85
N SER A 164 9.48 -4.77 14.97
CA SER A 164 10.40 -3.78 15.52
C SER A 164 10.44 -3.89 17.06
N SER A 165 11.46 -3.29 17.67
CA SER A 165 11.64 -3.23 19.12
C SER A 165 12.23 -1.88 19.51
N ASP A 166 12.47 -1.68 20.81
CA ASP A 166 13.18 -0.49 21.31
C ASP A 166 14.65 -0.47 20.85
N GLU A 167 15.20 -1.63 20.44
CA GLU A 167 16.55 -1.74 19.87
C GLU A 167 16.64 -1.27 18.40
N THR A 168 15.50 -1.00 17.75
CA THR A 168 15.43 -0.66 16.33
C THR A 168 15.85 0.78 16.06
N LEU A 169 16.94 0.93 15.30
CA LEU A 169 17.52 2.21 14.89
C LEU A 169 17.16 2.60 13.45
N ILE A 170 16.98 1.64 12.54
CA ILE A 170 16.41 1.88 11.21
C ILE A 170 15.06 1.17 11.16
N LYS A 171 13.99 1.95 11.13
CA LYS A 171 12.62 1.45 11.07
C LYS A 171 12.01 1.77 9.72
N TYR A 172 11.76 0.75 8.91
CA TYR A 172 10.98 0.90 7.68
C TYR A 172 9.50 0.80 8.01
N LEU A 173 8.69 1.76 7.60
CA LEU A 173 7.27 1.72 7.93
C LEU A 173 6.42 2.26 6.79
N THR A 174 5.16 1.84 6.72
CA THR A 174 4.24 2.47 5.78
C THR A 174 3.87 3.88 6.25
N ASP A 175 3.62 4.80 5.32
CA ASP A 175 3.25 6.19 5.63
C ASP A 175 2.11 6.28 6.66
N GLY A 176 1.10 5.41 6.53
CA GLY A 176 -0.03 5.32 7.46
C GLY A 176 0.34 4.88 8.87
N MET A 177 1.40 4.08 9.04
CA MET A 177 1.88 3.70 10.37
C MET A 177 2.63 4.86 11.04
N LEU A 178 3.38 5.67 10.28
CA LEU A 178 4.01 6.87 10.86
C LEU A 178 2.97 7.92 11.23
N LEU A 179 1.97 8.16 10.37
CA LEU A 179 0.82 9.03 10.70
C LEU A 179 0.10 8.57 11.98
N ARG A 180 0.00 7.26 12.19
CA ARG A 180 -0.60 6.70 13.40
C ARG A 180 0.30 6.90 14.63
N GLU A 181 1.61 6.76 14.50
CA GLU A 181 2.54 7.03 15.60
C GLU A 181 2.46 8.48 16.09
N ILE A 182 2.15 9.44 15.20
CA ILE A 182 1.91 10.86 15.57
C ILE A 182 0.75 11.00 16.56
N LEU A 183 -0.25 10.11 16.53
CA LEU A 183 -1.37 10.15 17.49
C LEU A 183 -0.91 9.83 18.93
N SER A 184 0.16 9.06 19.08
CA SER A 184 0.73 8.69 20.38
C SER A 184 1.97 9.51 20.76
N ASP A 185 2.75 9.96 19.78
CA ASP A 185 3.97 10.76 19.92
C ASP A 185 3.88 11.95 18.95
N GLU A 186 3.17 12.99 19.37
CA GLU A 186 2.85 14.17 18.55
C GLU A 186 4.08 14.87 17.97
N LEU A 187 5.25 14.75 18.63
CA LEU A 187 6.51 15.37 18.21
C LEU A 187 7.49 14.38 17.58
N LEU A 188 7.10 13.10 17.47
CA LEU A 188 7.94 12.03 16.93
C LEU A 188 9.34 12.02 17.59
N LEU A 189 9.39 12.19 18.92
CA LEU A 189 10.63 12.33 19.69
C LEU A 189 11.52 11.09 19.59
N ARG A 190 10.94 9.91 19.30
CA ARG A 190 11.70 8.69 19.00
C ARG A 190 12.67 8.85 17.83
N TYR A 191 12.36 9.72 16.87
CA TYR A 191 13.11 9.84 15.62
C TYR A 191 13.94 11.12 15.57
N LYS A 192 15.17 10.95 15.11
CA LYS A 192 16.09 12.05 14.78
C LYS A 192 16.02 12.44 13.32
N VAL A 193 15.82 11.45 12.46
CA VAL A 193 15.70 11.63 11.00
C VAL A 193 14.47 10.88 10.50
N ILE A 194 13.66 11.57 9.70
CA ILE A 194 12.58 10.95 8.93
C ILE A 194 12.96 11.01 7.45
N VAL A 195 12.97 9.84 6.82
CA VAL A 195 13.20 9.67 5.39
C VAL A 195 11.85 9.38 4.74
N LEU A 196 11.39 10.32 3.92
CA LEU A 196 10.18 10.23 3.12
C LEU A 196 10.52 9.67 1.74
N ASP A 197 10.43 8.35 1.57
CA ASP A 197 10.83 7.70 0.32
C ASP A 197 9.68 7.56 -0.68
N GLU A 198 10.04 7.33 -1.95
CA GLU A 198 9.11 7.18 -3.07
C GLU A 198 8.09 8.35 -3.12
N ALA A 199 8.54 9.56 -2.78
CA ALA A 199 7.70 10.75 -2.64
C ALA A 199 6.93 11.10 -3.93
N HIS A 200 7.40 10.60 -5.08
CA HIS A 200 6.74 10.71 -6.38
C HIS A 200 5.46 9.89 -6.54
N GLU A 201 5.19 8.88 -5.68
CA GLU A 201 3.91 8.16 -5.73
C GLU A 201 2.73 9.04 -5.30
N ARG A 202 2.99 10.12 -4.54
CA ARG A 202 2.02 11.16 -4.13
C ARG A 202 0.69 10.56 -3.63
N THR A 203 0.80 9.57 -2.75
CA THR A 203 -0.38 8.95 -2.11
C THR A 203 -1.00 9.91 -1.11
N LEU A 204 -2.28 9.69 -0.77
CA LEU A 204 -2.99 10.53 0.20
C LEU A 204 -2.25 10.61 1.53
N ARG A 205 -1.74 9.47 2.00
CA ARG A 205 -1.04 9.37 3.29
C ARG A 205 0.33 10.05 3.24
N THR A 206 1.05 9.92 2.13
CA THR A 206 2.35 10.58 1.94
C THR A 206 2.19 12.11 2.00
N ASP A 207 1.21 12.66 1.28
CA ASP A 207 0.94 14.10 1.25
C ASP A 207 0.51 14.65 2.61
N MET A 208 -0.32 13.92 3.36
CA MET A 208 -0.65 14.26 4.74
C MET A 208 0.61 14.26 5.61
N LEU A 209 1.45 13.23 5.46
CA LEU A 209 2.65 13.09 6.25
C LEU A 209 3.62 14.26 6.00
N PHE A 210 3.77 14.73 4.76
CA PHE A 210 4.60 15.90 4.42
C PHE A 210 4.25 17.13 5.27
N GLY A 211 2.97 17.52 5.30
CA GLY A 211 2.52 18.67 6.10
C GLY A 211 2.68 18.43 7.60
N MET A 212 2.43 17.21 8.07
CA MET A 212 2.58 16.87 9.49
C MET A 212 4.04 16.91 9.94
N VAL A 213 4.97 16.29 9.20
CA VAL A 213 6.39 16.31 9.59
C VAL A 213 7.00 17.70 9.45
N LYS A 214 6.58 18.50 8.46
CA LYS A 214 6.98 19.91 8.35
C LYS A 214 6.53 20.71 9.57
N LYS A 215 5.28 20.55 10.01
CA LYS A 215 4.76 21.16 11.25
C LYS A 215 5.56 20.71 12.48
N ILE A 216 5.81 19.41 12.64
CA ILE A 216 6.57 18.85 13.77
C ILE A 216 8.00 19.38 13.80
N GLN A 217 8.68 19.43 12.65
CA GLN A 217 10.03 19.98 12.53
C GLN A 217 10.07 21.44 13.00
N LYS A 218 9.10 22.26 12.57
CA LYS A 218 8.98 23.66 12.99
C LYS A 218 8.79 23.77 14.52
N ILE A 219 7.88 23.00 15.10
CA ILE A 219 7.62 23.01 16.54
C ILE A 219 8.85 22.59 17.33
N ARG A 220 9.55 21.51 16.93
CA ARG A 220 10.78 21.06 17.61
C ARG A 220 11.88 22.12 17.56
N LYS A 221 12.02 22.80 16.42
CA LYS A 221 12.99 23.91 16.27
C LYS A 221 12.66 25.10 17.19
N GLU A 222 11.38 25.48 17.27
CA GLU A 222 10.92 26.54 18.17
C GLU A 222 11.17 26.18 19.64
N LYS A 223 10.80 24.97 20.06
CA LYS A 223 11.05 24.48 21.43
C LYS A 223 12.53 24.44 21.79
N ARG A 224 13.39 23.96 20.89
CA ARG A 224 14.85 23.98 21.07
C ARG A 224 15.36 25.43 21.21
N SER A 225 14.85 26.33 20.38
CA SER A 225 15.22 27.76 20.44
C SER A 225 14.80 28.40 21.77
N ASN A 226 13.76 27.89 22.41
CA ASN A 226 13.29 28.30 23.73
C ASN A 226 14.05 27.64 24.89
N GLY A 227 15.06 26.81 24.61
CA GLY A 227 15.90 26.16 25.62
C GLY A 227 15.37 24.82 26.15
N GLU A 228 14.34 24.23 25.55
CA GLU A 228 13.92 22.85 25.86
C GLU A 228 14.96 21.85 25.34
N ASP A 229 15.24 20.78 26.12
CA ASP A 229 16.14 19.68 25.74
C ASP A 229 15.47 18.75 24.72
N ILE A 230 15.28 19.27 23.50
CA ILE A 230 14.67 18.58 22.37
C ILE A 230 15.57 18.73 21.16
N GLU A 231 15.92 17.59 20.57
CA GLU A 231 16.72 17.57 19.36
C GLU A 231 15.89 18.03 18.14
N GLU A 232 16.55 18.71 17.19
CA GLU A 232 15.90 19.08 15.92
C GLU A 232 15.65 17.84 15.06
N LEU A 233 14.49 17.81 14.41
CA LEU A 233 14.11 16.78 13.45
C LEU A 233 14.69 17.09 12.07
N LYS A 234 15.43 16.14 11.50
CA LYS A 234 15.92 16.21 10.12
C LYS A 234 14.97 15.47 9.18
N ILE A 235 14.72 16.01 7.99
CA ILE A 235 13.86 15.40 6.98
C ILE A 235 14.66 15.14 5.71
N VAL A 236 14.54 13.93 5.16
CA VAL A 236 15.12 13.57 3.86
C VAL A 236 13.99 13.14 2.94
N VAL A 237 13.75 13.87 1.85
CA VAL A 237 12.75 13.51 0.85
C VAL A 237 13.44 12.81 -0.31
N MET A 238 13.08 11.57 -0.61
CA MET A 238 13.67 10.80 -1.70
C MET A 238 12.65 10.60 -2.82
N SER A 239 13.06 10.93 -4.05
CA SER A 239 12.20 10.81 -5.23
C SER A 239 12.98 10.31 -6.44
N ALA A 240 12.27 9.70 -7.39
CA ALA A 240 12.81 9.23 -8.66
C ALA A 240 12.50 10.16 -9.85
N THR A 241 11.69 11.20 -9.65
CA THR A 241 11.13 12.03 -10.73
C THR A 241 11.59 13.49 -10.67
N LEU A 242 11.70 14.16 -11.81
CA LEU A 242 12.30 15.50 -11.93
C LEU A 242 11.58 16.65 -11.20
N ASP A 243 10.44 16.41 -10.55
CA ASP A 243 9.65 17.43 -9.85
C ASP A 243 10.23 17.81 -8.46
N ALA A 244 11.56 17.93 -8.39
CA ALA A 244 12.27 18.28 -7.17
C ALA A 244 12.00 19.72 -6.71
N GLU A 245 11.64 20.60 -7.65
CA GLU A 245 11.37 22.01 -7.39
C GLU A 245 10.12 22.19 -6.52
N LYS A 246 9.01 21.47 -6.79
CA LYS A 246 7.82 21.53 -5.93
C LYS A 246 8.09 21.03 -4.52
N PHE A 247 8.89 19.97 -4.37
CA PHE A 247 9.31 19.52 -3.05
C PHE A 247 10.18 20.57 -2.35
N SER A 248 11.09 21.22 -3.08
CA SER A 248 11.96 22.26 -2.52
C SER A 248 11.16 23.47 -2.06
N GLU A 249 10.24 23.96 -2.89
CA GLU A 249 9.32 25.05 -2.54
C GLU A 249 8.46 24.68 -1.33
N PHE A 250 7.88 23.48 -1.30
CA PHE A 250 7.07 23.03 -0.17
C PHE A 250 7.88 22.93 1.13
N PHE A 251 9.14 22.50 1.07
CA PHE A 251 10.05 22.44 2.22
C PHE A 251 10.95 23.67 2.34
N ASP A 252 10.39 24.86 2.11
CA ASP A 252 10.99 26.17 2.40
C ASP A 252 12.36 26.40 1.71
N GLY A 253 12.49 25.96 0.45
CA GLY A 253 13.71 26.08 -0.36
C GLY A 253 14.76 25.01 -0.07
N ALA A 254 14.34 23.81 0.36
CA ALA A 254 15.24 22.71 0.70
C ALA A 254 16.24 22.38 -0.42
N LYS A 255 17.49 22.07 -0.03
CA LYS A 255 18.57 21.74 -0.97
C LYS A 255 18.25 20.46 -1.74
N ILE A 256 18.39 20.52 -3.06
CA ILE A 256 18.20 19.38 -3.95
C ILE A 256 19.57 18.77 -4.31
N LEU A 257 19.72 17.48 -4.10
CA LEU A 257 20.87 16.68 -4.50
C LEU A 257 20.48 15.75 -5.63
N TYR A 258 21.19 15.83 -6.75
CA TYR A 258 20.98 14.94 -7.89
C TYR A 258 22.06 13.87 -7.93
N VAL A 259 21.62 12.61 -7.94
CA VAL A 259 22.47 11.44 -8.07
C VAL A 259 22.39 11.00 -9.52
N SER A 260 23.42 11.36 -10.30
CA SER A 260 23.53 10.98 -11.71
C SER A 260 23.91 9.52 -11.84
N GLY A 261 23.20 8.79 -12.70
CA GLY A 261 23.59 7.44 -13.10
C GLY A 261 22.41 6.47 -13.17
N ARG A 262 22.15 5.99 -14.39
CA ARG A 262 21.57 4.66 -14.61
C ARG A 262 22.67 3.63 -14.45
N LEU A 263 22.31 2.42 -14.06
CA LEU A 263 23.20 1.29 -14.25
C LEU A 263 23.45 1.04 -15.75
N PHE A 264 22.44 1.20 -16.63
CA PHE A 264 22.56 0.97 -18.08
C PHE A 264 21.63 1.86 -18.96
N PRO A 265 22.01 2.17 -20.22
CA PRO A 265 21.20 2.99 -21.15
C PRO A 265 19.96 2.25 -21.69
N VAL A 266 18.92 3.01 -22.10
CA VAL A 266 17.68 2.47 -22.68
C VAL A 266 17.23 3.29 -23.89
N ASP A 267 17.11 2.65 -25.04
CA ASP A 267 16.56 3.28 -26.25
C ASP A 267 15.03 3.28 -26.22
N SER A 268 14.39 4.34 -26.76
CA SER A 268 12.93 4.46 -26.81
C SER A 268 12.44 4.60 -28.24
N TYR A 269 11.47 3.77 -28.63
CA TYR A 269 10.82 3.80 -29.94
C TYR A 269 9.34 4.12 -29.79
N PHE A 270 8.78 4.89 -30.73
CA PHE A 270 7.37 5.27 -30.79
C PHE A 270 6.73 4.70 -32.06
N THR A 271 5.42 4.47 -32.03
CA THR A 271 4.69 4.14 -33.25
C THR A 271 4.61 5.36 -34.17
N GLN A 272 4.59 5.12 -35.49
CA GLN A 272 4.41 6.21 -36.46
C GLN A 272 2.98 6.75 -36.45
N GLU A 273 2.00 5.86 -36.23
CA GLU A 273 0.58 6.20 -36.20
C GLU A 273 -0.05 5.78 -34.86
N PRO A 274 -1.13 6.46 -34.42
CA PRO A 274 -1.90 6.05 -33.25
C PRO A 274 -2.49 4.64 -33.41
N GLN A 275 -2.41 3.83 -32.36
CA GLN A 275 -2.92 2.46 -32.38
C GLN A 275 -4.33 2.40 -31.79
N ALA A 276 -5.34 2.12 -32.63
CA ALA A 276 -6.74 2.04 -32.18
C ALA A 276 -7.00 0.83 -31.27
N ASP A 277 -6.41 -0.32 -31.60
CA ASP A 277 -6.42 -1.52 -30.77
C ASP A 277 -5.03 -1.75 -30.19
N TYR A 278 -4.83 -1.28 -28.96
CA TYR A 278 -3.55 -1.46 -28.27
C TYR A 278 -3.28 -2.93 -27.93
N LEU A 279 -4.29 -3.81 -27.82
CA LEU A 279 -4.07 -5.24 -27.52
C LEU A 279 -3.48 -5.96 -28.73
N ASP A 280 -4.00 -5.70 -29.93
CA ASP A 280 -3.45 -6.25 -31.16
C ASP A 280 -2.03 -5.73 -31.43
N ALA A 281 -1.83 -4.41 -31.35
CA ALA A 281 -0.50 -3.81 -31.51
C ALA A 281 0.53 -4.38 -30.51
N SER A 282 0.07 -4.66 -29.29
CA SER A 282 0.89 -5.31 -28.28
C SER A 282 1.27 -6.74 -28.64
N LEU A 283 0.30 -7.55 -29.06
CA LEU A 283 0.53 -8.94 -29.48
C LEU A 283 1.56 -8.99 -30.61
N VAL A 284 1.41 -8.15 -31.63
CA VAL A 284 2.34 -8.03 -32.75
C VAL A 284 3.74 -7.66 -32.26
N THR A 285 3.85 -6.64 -31.41
CA THR A 285 5.14 -6.17 -30.87
C THR A 285 5.85 -7.25 -30.05
N ILE A 286 5.11 -8.01 -29.24
CA ILE A 286 5.64 -9.13 -28.44
C ILE A 286 6.32 -10.16 -29.35
N PHE A 287 5.62 -10.61 -30.39
CA PHE A 287 6.15 -11.63 -31.30
C PHE A 287 7.27 -11.11 -32.19
N GLN A 288 7.24 -9.83 -32.58
CA GLN A 288 8.36 -9.21 -33.29
C GLN A 288 9.64 -9.22 -32.44
N ILE A 289 9.54 -8.81 -31.17
CA ILE A 289 10.66 -8.82 -30.23
C ILE A 289 11.14 -10.25 -29.97
N HIS A 290 10.21 -11.19 -29.77
CA HIS A 290 10.53 -12.60 -29.52
C HIS A 290 11.32 -13.23 -30.66
N VAL A 291 10.97 -12.93 -31.91
CA VAL A 291 11.60 -13.52 -33.11
C VAL A 291 12.89 -12.81 -33.51
N LYS A 292 12.93 -11.47 -33.47
CA LYS A 292 14.03 -10.70 -34.08
C LYS A 292 15.13 -10.30 -33.08
N ASN A 293 14.79 -10.13 -31.80
CA ASN A 293 15.71 -9.54 -30.83
C ASN A 293 16.46 -10.60 -30.01
N PRO A 294 17.70 -10.32 -29.55
CA PRO A 294 18.50 -11.24 -28.75
C PRO A 294 17.87 -11.51 -27.36
N LYS A 295 18.48 -12.44 -26.61
CA LYS A 295 18.02 -12.84 -25.27
C LYS A 295 17.75 -11.63 -24.36
N GLY A 296 16.63 -11.71 -23.64
CA GLY A 296 16.14 -10.73 -22.69
C GLY A 296 14.64 -10.89 -22.52
N ASP A 297 14.14 -10.76 -21.29
CA ASP A 297 12.72 -10.90 -20.99
C ASP A 297 11.96 -9.61 -21.33
N ILE A 298 10.66 -9.77 -21.58
CA ILE A 298 9.76 -8.69 -21.98
C ILE A 298 8.88 -8.31 -20.80
N LEU A 299 8.79 -7.03 -20.48
CA LEU A 299 7.81 -6.47 -19.55
C LEU A 299 6.84 -5.59 -20.32
N MET A 300 5.55 -5.90 -20.24
CA MET A 300 4.51 -5.14 -20.91
C MET A 300 3.55 -4.52 -19.90
N PHE A 301 3.29 -3.22 -20.05
CA PHE A 301 2.33 -2.49 -19.23
C PHE A 301 0.94 -2.48 -19.85
N LEU A 302 -0.07 -2.88 -19.07
CA LEU A 302 -1.48 -2.94 -19.41
C LEU A 302 -2.35 -2.25 -18.35
N PRO A 303 -3.53 -1.72 -18.73
CA PRO A 303 -4.33 -0.92 -17.82
C PRO A 303 -5.09 -1.72 -16.74
N GLY A 304 -5.26 -3.04 -16.89
CA GLY A 304 -5.99 -3.84 -15.90
C GLY A 304 -6.10 -5.32 -16.21
N GLN A 305 -6.78 -6.04 -15.30
CA GLN A 305 -6.93 -7.50 -15.34
C GLN A 305 -7.52 -8.02 -16.65
N ASP A 306 -8.66 -7.47 -17.11
CA ASP A 306 -9.34 -7.97 -18.32
C ASP A 306 -8.41 -7.95 -19.55
N ALA A 307 -7.62 -6.88 -19.69
CA ALA A 307 -6.65 -6.73 -20.77
C ALA A 307 -5.48 -7.74 -20.63
N ILE A 308 -4.99 -7.95 -19.41
CA ILE A 308 -3.91 -8.90 -19.12
C ILE A 308 -4.35 -10.34 -19.41
N GLU A 309 -5.53 -10.75 -18.94
CA GLU A 309 -6.06 -12.10 -19.15
C GLU A 309 -6.31 -12.37 -20.63
N THR A 310 -6.93 -11.42 -21.33
CA THR A 310 -7.18 -11.52 -22.78
C THR A 310 -5.88 -11.69 -23.54
N LEU A 311 -4.89 -10.84 -23.29
CA LEU A 311 -3.60 -10.93 -23.97
C LEU A 311 -2.81 -12.17 -23.57
N THR A 312 -2.91 -12.63 -22.32
CA THR A 312 -2.27 -13.88 -21.88
C THR A 312 -2.78 -15.07 -22.69
N THR A 313 -4.10 -15.15 -22.90
CA THR A 313 -4.73 -16.19 -23.72
C THR A 313 -4.22 -16.12 -25.16
N LEU A 314 -4.27 -14.94 -25.78
CA LEU A 314 -3.77 -14.76 -27.16
C LEU A 314 -2.29 -15.12 -27.29
N VAL A 315 -1.43 -14.66 -26.38
CA VAL A 315 0.00 -14.98 -26.39
C VAL A 315 0.22 -16.50 -26.30
N ASN A 316 -0.51 -17.19 -25.43
CA ASN A 316 -0.38 -18.65 -25.30
C ASN A 316 -0.87 -19.40 -26.54
N GLU A 317 -1.98 -18.97 -27.15
CA GLU A 317 -2.50 -19.54 -28.39
C GLU A 317 -1.49 -19.43 -29.53
N TYR A 318 -0.95 -18.23 -29.78
CA TYR A 318 0.07 -18.03 -30.82
C TYR A 318 1.40 -18.69 -30.48
N ALA A 319 1.80 -18.72 -29.21
CA ALA A 319 3.03 -19.39 -28.77
C ALA A 319 2.99 -20.91 -29.01
N SER A 320 1.79 -21.52 -28.96
CA SER A 320 1.60 -22.95 -29.25
C SER A 320 1.86 -23.30 -30.73
N GLN A 321 1.77 -22.32 -31.61
CA GLN A 321 2.00 -22.46 -33.06
C GLN A 321 3.47 -22.25 -33.45
N LEU A 322 4.33 -21.85 -32.51
CA LEU A 322 5.77 -21.69 -32.77
C LEU A 322 6.40 -23.05 -33.11
N ARG A 323 7.36 -23.05 -34.04
CA ARG A 323 8.04 -24.28 -34.46
C ARG A 323 8.86 -24.85 -33.28
N PRO A 324 8.98 -26.18 -33.13
CA PRO A 324 9.74 -26.79 -32.03
C PRO A 324 11.21 -26.35 -31.92
N SER A 325 11.80 -25.89 -33.03
CA SER A 325 13.17 -25.38 -33.09
C SER A 325 13.33 -23.93 -32.61
N GLN A 326 12.25 -23.20 -32.38
CA GLN A 326 12.28 -21.80 -31.94
C GLN A 326 12.30 -21.69 -30.40
N GLN A 327 12.78 -20.55 -29.90
CA GLN A 327 12.71 -20.22 -28.48
C GLN A 327 11.25 -20.24 -28.02
N ARG A 328 10.96 -20.87 -26.88
CA ARG A 328 9.60 -20.87 -26.31
C ARG A 328 9.29 -19.53 -25.67
N LEU A 329 8.01 -19.19 -25.54
CA LEU A 329 7.53 -17.99 -24.86
C LEU A 329 6.68 -18.39 -23.65
N LEU A 330 6.99 -17.85 -22.47
CA LEU A 330 6.27 -18.08 -21.23
C LEU A 330 5.56 -16.80 -20.80
N ALA A 331 4.23 -16.78 -20.87
CA ALA A 331 3.43 -15.67 -20.39
C ALA A 331 3.20 -15.72 -18.88
N CYS A 332 3.46 -14.60 -18.20
CA CYS A 332 3.31 -14.45 -16.76
C CYS A 332 2.47 -13.19 -16.45
N PRO A 333 1.19 -13.32 -16.07
CA PRO A 333 0.37 -12.19 -15.68
C PRO A 333 0.81 -11.61 -14.33
N LEU A 334 0.68 -10.29 -14.15
CA LEU A 334 1.00 -9.59 -12.91
C LEU A 334 0.04 -8.41 -12.62
N PHE A 335 -0.94 -8.64 -11.76
CA PHE A 335 -1.87 -7.62 -11.27
C PHE A 335 -2.24 -7.87 -9.80
N ALA A 336 -2.74 -6.82 -9.13
CA ALA A 336 -2.93 -6.81 -7.67
C ALA A 336 -3.76 -7.98 -7.13
N ALA A 337 -4.84 -8.36 -7.84
CA ALA A 337 -5.74 -9.43 -7.42
C ALA A 337 -5.17 -10.87 -7.60
N LEU A 338 -4.00 -11.04 -8.23
CA LEU A 338 -3.40 -12.36 -8.40
C LEU A 338 -2.96 -12.97 -7.05
N PRO A 339 -3.10 -14.29 -6.85
CA PRO A 339 -2.53 -14.97 -5.71
C PRO A 339 -1.01 -14.76 -5.63
N PRO A 340 -0.42 -14.61 -4.43
CA PRO A 340 1.02 -14.38 -4.26
C PRO A 340 1.91 -15.50 -4.83
N SER A 341 1.45 -16.76 -4.79
CA SER A 341 2.20 -17.87 -5.41
C SER A 341 2.27 -17.74 -6.92
N GLN A 342 1.29 -17.08 -7.55
CA GLN A 342 1.33 -16.76 -8.97
C GLN A 342 2.13 -15.49 -9.23
N GLN A 343 2.00 -14.46 -8.38
CA GLN A 343 2.86 -13.27 -8.46
C GLN A 343 4.34 -13.64 -8.34
N GLN A 344 4.69 -14.63 -7.52
CA GLN A 344 6.08 -15.04 -7.30
C GLN A 344 6.73 -15.65 -8.56
N LYS A 345 5.93 -16.25 -9.46
CA LYS A 345 6.43 -16.83 -10.71
C LYS A 345 7.13 -15.82 -11.62
N VAL A 346 6.81 -14.53 -11.49
CA VAL A 346 7.49 -13.49 -12.29
C VAL A 346 8.96 -13.34 -11.91
N PHE A 347 9.35 -13.72 -10.69
CA PHE A 347 10.73 -13.66 -10.21
C PHE A 347 11.55 -14.91 -10.53
N ASP A 348 10.88 -16.04 -10.81
CA ASP A 348 11.55 -17.28 -11.15
C ASP A 348 12.30 -17.15 -12.48
N PRO A 349 13.51 -17.74 -12.61
CA PRO A 349 14.25 -17.72 -13.86
C PRO A 349 13.48 -18.48 -14.96
N ALA A 350 13.55 -17.97 -16.19
CA ALA A 350 12.94 -18.63 -17.33
C ALA A 350 13.60 -20.01 -17.58
N PRO A 351 12.82 -21.04 -17.96
CA PRO A 351 13.38 -22.32 -18.37
C PRO A 351 14.38 -22.18 -19.54
N VAL A 352 15.24 -23.19 -19.72
CA VAL A 352 16.22 -23.22 -20.81
C VAL A 352 15.52 -23.02 -22.16
N ASN A 353 16.12 -22.20 -23.03
CA ASN A 353 15.58 -21.85 -24.35
C ASN A 353 14.14 -21.28 -24.31
N THR A 354 13.80 -20.54 -23.25
CA THR A 354 12.51 -19.88 -23.09
C THR A 354 12.73 -18.39 -22.81
N ARG A 355 11.89 -17.53 -23.41
CA ARG A 355 11.79 -16.11 -23.08
C ARG A 355 10.57 -15.91 -22.20
N LYS A 356 10.68 -15.12 -21.15
CA LYS A 356 9.55 -14.77 -20.29
C LYS A 356 8.93 -13.45 -20.77
N ILE A 357 7.61 -13.39 -20.80
CA ILE A 357 6.87 -12.15 -20.97
C ILE A 357 5.99 -11.90 -19.76
N ILE A 358 6.23 -10.79 -19.08
CA ILE A 358 5.46 -10.34 -17.93
C ILE A 358 4.42 -9.35 -18.43
N LEU A 359 3.15 -9.68 -18.25
CA LEU A 359 2.01 -8.83 -18.59
C LEU A 359 1.50 -8.16 -17.31
N ALA A 360 1.88 -6.90 -17.08
CA ALA A 360 1.75 -6.25 -15.78
C ALA A 360 0.89 -4.98 -15.81
N THR A 361 0.24 -4.68 -14.69
CA THR A 361 -0.27 -3.33 -14.39
C THR A 361 0.87 -2.41 -13.93
N ASN A 362 0.55 -1.17 -13.53
CA ASN A 362 1.47 -0.25 -12.87
C ASN A 362 2.10 -0.80 -11.57
N ILE A 363 1.71 -1.99 -11.09
CA ILE A 363 2.41 -2.70 -10.01
C ILE A 363 3.91 -2.89 -10.29
N ALA A 364 4.30 -3.06 -11.56
CA ALA A 364 5.69 -3.23 -11.98
C ALA A 364 6.44 -1.91 -12.20
N GLU A 365 5.79 -0.75 -12.03
CA GLU A 365 6.29 0.56 -12.45
C GLU A 365 7.33 1.19 -11.52
N THR A 366 7.21 1.00 -10.20
CA THR A 366 8.07 1.64 -9.16
C THR A 366 8.67 0.59 -8.23
N SER A 367 7.85 -0.17 -7.52
CA SER A 367 8.28 -0.89 -6.31
C SER A 367 8.68 -2.37 -6.46
N ILE A 368 8.74 -2.90 -7.68
CA ILE A 368 9.14 -4.30 -7.94
C ILE A 368 10.25 -4.36 -8.98
N THR A 369 11.35 -5.04 -8.65
CA THR A 369 12.42 -5.37 -9.60
C THR A 369 12.22 -6.80 -10.09
N ILE A 370 11.97 -6.95 -11.39
CA ILE A 370 11.91 -8.26 -12.04
C ILE A 370 13.26 -8.48 -12.73
N PRO A 371 14.00 -9.54 -12.40
CA PRO A 371 15.29 -9.82 -13.03
C PRO A 371 15.12 -10.24 -14.49
N GLY A 372 16.12 -9.95 -15.33
CA GLY A 372 16.18 -10.37 -16.73
C GLY A 372 15.41 -9.49 -17.73
N ILE A 373 14.72 -8.43 -17.28
CA ILE A 373 13.99 -7.53 -18.18
C ILE A 373 14.97 -6.72 -19.03
N LYS A 374 14.80 -6.81 -20.34
CA LYS A 374 15.57 -6.04 -21.33
C LYS A 374 14.68 -5.25 -22.28
N TYR A 375 13.46 -5.73 -22.51
CA TYR A 375 12.49 -5.11 -23.41
C TYR A 375 11.26 -4.67 -22.64
N VAL A 376 10.87 -3.41 -22.80
CA VAL A 376 9.62 -2.88 -22.25
C VAL A 376 8.66 -2.54 -23.38
N ILE A 377 7.39 -2.92 -23.23
CA ILE A 377 6.29 -2.50 -24.10
C ILE A 377 5.32 -1.65 -23.27
N ASP A 378 5.05 -0.43 -23.71
CA ASP A 378 4.18 0.51 -22.99
C ASP A 378 2.98 0.93 -23.85
N CYS A 379 1.78 0.54 -23.43
CA CYS A 379 0.54 0.96 -24.08
C CYS A 379 0.13 2.42 -23.77
N GLY A 380 0.81 3.10 -22.84
CA GLY A 380 0.51 4.50 -22.50
C GLY A 380 -0.74 4.70 -21.65
N LEU A 381 -1.35 3.62 -21.14
CA LEU A 381 -2.59 3.68 -20.37
C LEU A 381 -2.43 3.11 -18.95
N ALA A 382 -3.29 3.58 -18.03
CA ALA A 382 -3.47 3.05 -16.69
C ALA A 382 -4.92 3.25 -16.22
N LYS A 383 -5.41 2.36 -15.35
CA LYS A 383 -6.65 2.60 -14.61
C LYS A 383 -6.34 3.36 -13.32
N LEU A 384 -6.94 4.53 -13.15
CA LEU A 384 -6.77 5.38 -11.97
C LEU A 384 -8.10 5.52 -11.22
N ARG A 385 -8.03 5.55 -9.89
CA ARG A 385 -9.18 5.86 -9.04
C ARG A 385 -9.48 7.36 -9.14
N GLY A 386 -10.74 7.69 -9.37
CA GLY A 386 -11.25 9.06 -9.37
C GLY A 386 -12.49 9.16 -8.50
N PHE A 387 -12.56 10.21 -7.69
CA PHE A 387 -13.68 10.50 -6.79
C PHE A 387 -14.44 11.73 -7.27
N ASN A 388 -15.76 11.61 -7.38
CA ASN A 388 -16.63 12.74 -7.65
C ASN A 388 -17.25 13.25 -6.34
N PRO A 389 -16.83 14.42 -5.82
CA PRO A 389 -17.29 14.91 -4.51
C PRO A 389 -18.77 15.30 -4.49
N LYS A 390 -19.37 15.66 -5.64
CA LYS A 390 -20.79 16.02 -5.72
C LYS A 390 -21.70 14.82 -5.54
N ILE A 391 -21.25 13.68 -6.05
CA ILE A 391 -22.03 12.43 -6.13
C ILE A 391 -21.58 11.47 -5.01
N GLY A 392 -20.37 11.64 -4.45
CA GLY A 392 -19.79 10.76 -3.44
C GLY A 392 -19.36 9.41 -4.01
N VAL A 393 -19.07 9.34 -5.31
CA VAL A 393 -18.79 8.07 -6.00
C VAL A 393 -17.33 7.96 -6.38
N GLU A 394 -16.76 6.81 -6.06
CA GLU A 394 -15.47 6.36 -6.59
C GLU A 394 -15.67 5.62 -7.91
N SER A 395 -14.81 5.93 -8.86
CA SER A 395 -14.80 5.36 -10.19
C SER A 395 -13.38 4.94 -10.56
N LEU A 396 -13.25 3.84 -11.28
CA LEU A 396 -11.97 3.39 -11.80
C LEU A 396 -11.97 3.63 -13.31
N LEU A 397 -11.35 4.73 -13.72
CA LEU A 397 -11.37 5.20 -15.10
C LEU A 397 -10.05 4.92 -15.80
N LEU A 398 -10.14 4.62 -17.10
CA LEU A 398 -8.97 4.49 -17.96
C LEU A 398 -8.45 5.89 -18.29
N HIS A 399 -7.16 6.12 -18.04
CA HIS A 399 -6.49 7.38 -18.33
C HIS A 399 -5.17 7.15 -19.06
N PRO A 400 -4.75 8.09 -19.93
CA PRO A 400 -3.37 8.20 -20.35
C PRO A 400 -2.44 8.34 -19.14
N ILE A 401 -1.24 7.79 -19.25
CA ILE A 401 -0.20 7.96 -18.23
C ILE A 401 0.45 9.32 -18.33
N SER A 402 1.18 9.72 -17.28
CA SER A 402 2.04 10.90 -17.33
C SER A 402 3.39 10.60 -18.00
N LYS A 403 4.12 11.65 -18.42
CA LYS A 403 5.50 11.51 -18.92
C LYS A 403 6.40 10.89 -17.85
N SER A 404 6.24 11.31 -16.60
CA SER A 404 6.94 10.74 -15.44
C SER A 404 6.73 9.23 -15.31
N SER A 405 5.48 8.76 -15.44
CA SER A 405 5.15 7.32 -15.47
C SER A 405 5.79 6.60 -16.66
N ALA A 406 5.71 7.18 -17.86
CA ALA A 406 6.33 6.61 -19.06
C ALA A 406 7.85 6.45 -18.90
N TRP A 407 8.53 7.41 -18.27
CA TRP A 407 9.96 7.34 -17.97
C TRP A 407 10.29 6.25 -16.95
N GLN A 408 9.48 6.06 -15.91
CA GLN A 408 9.65 4.98 -14.94
C GLN A 408 9.45 3.60 -15.56
N ARG A 409 8.46 3.45 -16.45
CA ARG A 409 8.25 2.24 -17.26
C ARG A 409 9.45 1.94 -18.14
N THR A 410 9.95 2.96 -18.84
CA THR A 410 11.18 2.88 -19.67
C THR A 410 12.38 2.41 -18.84
N GLY A 411 12.56 2.97 -17.64
CA GLY A 411 13.66 2.63 -16.74
C GLY A 411 13.69 1.16 -16.28
N ARG A 412 12.60 0.40 -16.43
CA ARG A 412 12.58 -1.04 -16.12
C ARG A 412 13.47 -1.88 -17.03
N ALA A 413 13.73 -1.41 -18.25
CA ALA A 413 14.60 -2.09 -19.21
C ALA A 413 16.11 -1.90 -18.93
N GLY A 414 16.49 -0.90 -18.12
CA GLY A 414 17.88 -0.45 -17.94
C GLY A 414 18.52 -0.83 -16.60
N ARG A 415 17.96 -1.82 -15.88
CA ARG A 415 18.40 -2.15 -14.51
C ARG A 415 19.59 -3.11 -14.46
N GLU A 416 19.62 -4.12 -15.32
CA GLU A 416 20.67 -5.16 -15.32
C GLU A 416 21.55 -5.13 -16.58
N ALA A 417 21.05 -4.57 -17.67
CA ALA A 417 21.76 -4.43 -18.94
C ALA A 417 21.15 -3.30 -19.78
N ALA A 418 21.81 -2.94 -20.89
CA ALA A 418 21.23 -2.03 -21.88
C ALA A 418 19.94 -2.62 -22.46
N GLY A 419 18.90 -1.79 -22.53
CA GLY A 419 17.54 -2.23 -22.87
C GLY A 419 16.84 -1.37 -23.92
N VAL A 420 15.61 -1.75 -24.27
CA VAL A 420 14.79 -1.04 -25.26
C VAL A 420 13.36 -0.91 -24.76
N CYS A 421 12.75 0.26 -24.93
CA CYS A 421 11.35 0.53 -24.65
C CYS A 421 10.59 0.81 -25.97
N TYR A 422 9.49 0.11 -26.19
CA TYR A 422 8.58 0.29 -27.31
C TYR A 422 7.27 0.90 -26.81
N ARG A 423 6.99 2.13 -27.21
CA ARG A 423 5.77 2.86 -26.87
C ARG A 423 4.76 2.71 -27.99
N LEU A 424 3.57 2.21 -27.67
CA LEU A 424 2.49 1.95 -28.63
C LEU A 424 1.66 3.20 -28.96
N TYR A 425 2.29 4.37 -28.85
CA TYR A 425 1.74 5.69 -29.10
C TYR A 425 2.79 6.54 -29.80
N THR A 426 2.34 7.58 -30.50
CA THR A 426 3.22 8.46 -31.28
C THR A 426 4.04 9.37 -30.37
N GLU A 427 5.14 9.91 -30.91
CA GLU A 427 5.95 10.88 -30.19
C GLU A 427 5.17 12.16 -29.87
N ASP A 428 4.28 12.59 -30.77
CA ASP A 428 3.41 13.74 -30.52
C ASP A 428 2.42 13.48 -29.38
N ALA A 429 1.80 12.30 -29.35
CA ALA A 429 0.95 11.90 -28.22
C ALA A 429 1.72 11.88 -26.90
N PHE A 430 2.99 11.48 -26.91
CA PHE A 430 3.86 11.55 -25.73
C PHE A 430 4.11 12.98 -25.25
N ARG A 431 4.28 13.93 -26.18
CA ARG A 431 4.50 15.35 -25.85
C ARG A 431 3.26 15.99 -25.22
N GLU A 432 2.07 15.55 -25.62
CA GLU A 432 0.78 15.98 -25.10
C GLU A 432 0.45 15.40 -23.71
N LEU A 433 1.13 14.34 -23.26
CA LEU A 433 0.91 13.80 -21.92
C LEU A 433 1.24 14.83 -20.84
N ASP A 434 0.47 14.81 -19.76
CA ASP A 434 0.80 15.55 -18.54
C ASP A 434 2.17 15.13 -18.02
N ASP A 435 2.94 16.08 -17.49
CA ASP A 435 4.29 15.79 -17.00
C ASP A 435 4.25 14.81 -15.81
N ASP A 436 3.29 15.00 -14.90
CA ASP A 436 3.12 14.21 -13.68
C ASP A 436 1.69 13.71 -13.49
N THR A 437 1.56 12.61 -12.76
CA THR A 437 0.26 12.06 -12.38
C THR A 437 -0.37 12.93 -11.31
N VAL A 438 -1.65 13.29 -11.47
CA VAL A 438 -2.41 14.03 -10.44
C VAL A 438 -2.36 13.29 -9.09
N PRO A 439 -1.98 13.96 -7.99
CA PRO A 439 -1.79 13.34 -6.68
C PRO A 439 -3.10 12.78 -6.13
N GLU A 440 -3.01 11.72 -5.30
CA GLU A 440 -4.20 11.01 -4.81
C GLU A 440 -5.13 11.91 -3.99
N ILE A 441 -4.58 12.85 -3.22
CA ILE A 441 -5.34 13.79 -2.39
C ILE A 441 -6.37 14.62 -3.19
N ARG A 442 -6.17 14.81 -4.50
CA ARG A 442 -7.11 15.53 -5.37
C ARG A 442 -8.20 14.66 -5.99
N ARG A 443 -8.12 13.33 -5.84
CA ARG A 443 -8.94 12.35 -6.57
C ARG A 443 -9.54 11.23 -5.71
N CYS A 444 -9.47 11.32 -4.38
CA CYS A 444 -10.04 10.33 -3.46
C CYS A 444 -11.02 10.95 -2.44
N ASN A 445 -11.75 10.10 -1.69
CA ASN A 445 -12.49 10.53 -0.52
C ASN A 445 -11.51 10.90 0.62
N LEU A 446 -11.71 12.08 1.22
CA LEU A 446 -10.84 12.64 2.25
C LEU A 446 -11.35 12.38 3.68
N ALA A 447 -12.49 11.72 3.90
CA ALA A 447 -13.08 11.52 5.24
C ALA A 447 -12.09 10.89 6.24
N ALA A 448 -11.43 9.79 5.86
CA ALA A 448 -10.42 9.15 6.71
C ALA A 448 -9.21 10.06 6.99
N ALA A 449 -8.73 10.78 5.96
CA ALA A 449 -7.63 11.72 6.08
C ALA A 449 -7.94 12.89 7.02
N VAL A 450 -9.11 13.51 6.85
CA VAL A 450 -9.58 14.62 7.68
C VAL A 450 -9.77 14.18 9.13
N LEU A 451 -10.28 12.97 9.37
CA LEU A 451 -10.39 12.41 10.72
C LEU A 451 -9.00 12.27 11.37
N SER A 452 -8.03 11.71 10.66
CA SER A 452 -6.66 11.58 11.17
C SER A 452 -6.01 12.94 11.42
N LEU A 453 -6.18 13.93 10.52
CA LEU A 453 -5.66 15.29 10.75
C LEU A 453 -6.24 15.91 12.03
N LYS A 454 -7.56 15.82 12.21
CA LYS A 454 -8.22 16.34 13.42
C LYS A 454 -7.77 15.60 14.68
N ALA A 455 -7.62 14.28 14.62
CA ALA A 455 -7.10 13.49 15.73
C ALA A 455 -5.66 13.84 16.11
N SER A 456 -4.84 14.28 15.15
CA SER A 456 -3.48 14.77 15.39
C SER A 456 -3.40 16.26 15.74
N GLY A 457 -4.52 16.88 16.16
CA GLY A 457 -4.54 18.28 16.62
C GLY A 457 -4.52 19.33 15.50
N ILE A 458 -4.97 18.98 14.30
CA ILE A 458 -5.24 19.96 13.23
C ILE A 458 -6.72 20.34 13.23
N ASP A 459 -7.05 21.44 13.90
CA ASP A 459 -8.43 21.93 13.95
C ASP A 459 -8.90 22.46 12.59
N ASN A 460 -8.10 23.36 11.99
CA ASN A 460 -8.41 23.98 10.70
C ASN A 460 -7.77 23.20 9.53
N VAL A 461 -8.47 22.18 9.06
CA VAL A 461 -8.04 21.39 7.91
C VAL A 461 -8.03 22.17 6.59
N LEU A 462 -8.71 23.33 6.50
CA LEU A 462 -8.70 24.15 5.27
C LEU A 462 -7.39 24.93 5.10
N GLU A 463 -6.72 25.26 6.21
CA GLU A 463 -5.46 26.01 6.25
C GLU A 463 -4.22 25.14 6.44
N PHE A 464 -4.41 23.82 6.52
CA PHE A 464 -3.30 22.88 6.59
C PHE A 464 -2.37 23.02 5.39
N ASP A 465 -1.07 22.86 5.64
CA ASP A 465 -0.01 23.04 4.63
C ASP A 465 0.07 21.81 3.73
N TYR A 466 -0.86 21.71 2.78
CA TYR A 466 -0.84 20.68 1.73
C TYR A 466 0.14 21.06 0.63
N MET A 467 0.94 20.09 0.18
CA MET A 467 1.75 20.25 -1.03
C MET A 467 0.88 20.53 -2.25
N ASP A 468 -0.15 19.71 -2.47
CA ASP A 468 -1.22 20.00 -3.42
C ASP A 468 -2.55 20.07 -2.70
N ARG A 469 -3.11 21.28 -2.61
CA ARG A 469 -4.40 21.48 -1.92
C ARG A 469 -5.52 20.71 -2.63
N PRO A 470 -6.33 19.90 -1.89
CA PRO A 470 -7.55 19.32 -2.43
C PRO A 470 -8.61 20.40 -2.69
N SER A 471 -9.64 20.05 -3.47
CA SER A 471 -10.74 20.97 -3.72
C SER A 471 -11.49 21.28 -2.42
N ARG A 472 -11.95 22.53 -2.25
CA ARG A 472 -12.78 22.92 -1.10
C ARG A 472 -14.03 22.06 -0.99
N ALA A 473 -14.64 21.71 -2.12
CA ALA A 473 -15.81 20.84 -2.16
C ALA A 473 -15.51 19.44 -1.58
N SER A 474 -14.34 18.87 -1.88
CA SER A 474 -13.92 17.57 -1.32
C SER A 474 -13.71 17.64 0.19
N LEU A 475 -13.08 18.70 0.70
CA LEU A 475 -12.88 18.89 2.15
C LEU A 475 -14.19 19.11 2.90
N ILE A 476 -15.09 19.95 2.37
CA ILE A 476 -16.42 20.18 2.94
C ILE A 476 -17.20 18.86 2.97
N ARG A 477 -17.19 18.10 1.88
CA ARG A 477 -17.88 16.81 1.82
C ARG A 477 -17.36 15.82 2.86
N ALA A 478 -16.04 15.76 3.06
CA ALA A 478 -15.42 14.93 4.10
C ALA A 478 -15.86 15.37 5.52
N LEU A 479 -15.93 16.67 5.79
CA LEU A 479 -16.42 17.21 7.06
C LEU A 479 -17.91 16.90 7.28
N GLU A 480 -18.76 17.06 6.26
CA GLU A 480 -20.17 16.69 6.30
C GLU A 480 -20.38 15.20 6.62
N GLU A 481 -19.56 14.33 6.00
CA GLU A 481 -19.58 12.89 6.24
C GLU A 481 -19.21 12.58 7.70
N LEU A 482 -18.12 13.16 8.21
CA LEU A 482 -17.69 12.98 9.60
C LEU A 482 -18.71 13.55 10.60
N TYR A 483 -19.35 14.67 10.28
CA TYR A 483 -20.41 15.26 11.09
C TYR A 483 -21.64 14.34 11.15
N ALA A 484 -22.06 13.82 10.00
CA ALA A 484 -23.18 12.88 9.91
C ALA A 484 -22.89 11.56 10.65
N LEU A 485 -21.63 11.11 10.64
CA LEU A 485 -21.17 9.96 11.43
C LEU A 485 -21.13 10.25 12.94
N GLY A 486 -21.12 11.52 13.36
CA GLY A 486 -20.98 11.95 14.75
C GLY A 486 -19.52 11.99 15.21
N ALA A 487 -18.56 11.90 14.30
CA ALA A 487 -17.13 11.98 14.59
C ALA A 487 -16.68 13.41 14.94
N ILE A 488 -17.41 14.43 14.46
CA ILE A 488 -17.19 15.83 14.80
C ILE A 488 -18.48 16.48 15.32
N ASP A 489 -18.34 17.52 16.13
CA ASP A 489 -19.45 18.30 16.68
C ASP A 489 -19.90 19.44 15.75
N ASP A 490 -20.92 20.22 16.17
CA ASP A 490 -21.46 21.36 15.40
C ASP A 490 -20.46 22.50 15.21
N LYS A 491 -19.38 22.53 16.01
CA LYS A 491 -18.28 23.49 15.90
C LYS A 491 -17.12 22.96 15.06
N GLY A 492 -17.21 21.71 14.59
CA GLY A 492 -16.17 21.04 13.81
C GLY A 492 -15.01 20.47 14.65
N HIS A 493 -15.13 20.39 15.98
CA HIS A 493 -14.15 19.73 16.83
C HIS A 493 -14.37 18.23 16.87
N LEU A 494 -13.30 17.48 17.15
CA LEU A 494 -13.37 16.03 17.27
C LEU A 494 -14.18 15.62 18.51
N SER A 495 -15.20 14.79 18.30
CA SER A 495 -16.04 14.26 19.40
C SER A 495 -15.35 13.10 20.12
N GLU A 496 -15.87 12.67 21.28
CA GLU A 496 -15.39 11.45 21.95
C GLU A 496 -15.57 10.20 21.07
N LEU A 497 -16.65 10.14 20.29
CA LEU A 497 -16.83 9.10 19.28
C LEU A 497 -15.76 9.21 18.19
N GLY A 498 -15.46 10.43 17.71
CA GLY A 498 -14.40 10.68 16.72
C GLY A 498 -13.01 10.25 17.20
N LYS A 499 -12.67 10.51 18.47
CA LYS A 499 -11.42 10.04 19.10
C LYS A 499 -11.36 8.51 19.09
N LYS A 500 -12.41 7.83 19.54
CA LYS A 500 -12.49 6.36 19.49
C LYS A 500 -12.40 5.85 18.05
N MET A 501 -13.00 6.53 17.07
CA MET A 501 -12.91 6.17 15.66
C MET A 501 -11.49 6.28 15.13
N SER A 502 -10.73 7.32 15.50
CA SER A 502 -9.35 7.53 15.04
C SER A 502 -8.35 6.48 15.55
N GLU A 503 -8.67 5.77 16.63
CA GLU A 503 -7.86 4.63 17.11
C GLU A 503 -7.91 3.44 16.15
N PHE A 504 -9.00 3.27 15.39
CA PHE A 504 -9.11 2.17 14.45
C PHE A 504 -8.34 2.48 13.16
N PRO A 505 -7.53 1.53 12.63
CA PRO A 505 -6.93 1.69 11.32
C PRO A 505 -7.96 1.37 10.22
N LEU A 506 -9.16 1.96 10.26
CA LEU A 506 -10.28 1.65 9.37
C LEU A 506 -10.89 2.94 8.81
N ASP A 507 -11.71 2.81 7.75
CA ASP A 507 -12.53 3.92 7.31
C ASP A 507 -13.52 4.34 8.41
N PRO A 508 -13.87 5.64 8.50
CA PRO A 508 -14.76 6.16 9.55
C PRO A 508 -16.08 5.39 9.67
N THR A 509 -16.66 4.95 8.55
CA THR A 509 -17.89 4.15 8.52
C THR A 509 -17.73 2.82 9.25
N PHE A 510 -16.67 2.06 8.97
CA PHE A 510 -16.38 0.79 9.64
C PHE A 510 -16.01 0.97 11.11
N ALA A 511 -15.22 2.01 11.44
CA ALA A 511 -14.88 2.33 12.82
C ALA A 511 -16.14 2.61 13.64
N LYS A 512 -17.09 3.39 13.10
CA LYS A 512 -18.38 3.64 13.74
C LYS A 512 -19.19 2.37 13.98
N VAL A 513 -19.28 1.47 12.98
CA VAL A 513 -20.01 0.21 13.11
C VAL A 513 -19.42 -0.68 14.21
N ILE A 514 -18.09 -0.79 14.30
CA ILE A 514 -17.45 -1.56 15.38
C ILE A 514 -17.77 -0.93 16.74
N ILE A 515 -17.69 0.39 16.88
CA ILE A 515 -17.98 1.06 18.15
C ILE A 515 -19.44 0.82 18.57
N GLN A 516 -20.36 0.97 17.63
CA GLN A 516 -21.79 0.80 17.86
C GLN A 516 -22.19 -0.66 18.15
N SER A 517 -21.39 -1.64 17.71
CA SER A 517 -21.66 -3.06 17.95
C SER A 517 -21.73 -3.45 19.43
N GLY A 518 -21.07 -2.68 20.31
CA GLY A 518 -21.16 -2.85 21.76
C GLY A 518 -22.56 -2.58 22.31
N GLU A 519 -23.28 -1.60 21.76
CA GLU A 519 -24.66 -1.27 22.18
C GLU A 519 -25.69 -2.26 21.61
N TYR A 520 -25.46 -2.75 20.39
CA TYR A 520 -26.32 -3.76 19.74
C TYR A 520 -26.02 -5.20 20.19
N GLY A 521 -24.97 -5.42 21.00
CA GLY A 521 -24.59 -6.74 21.49
C GLY A 521 -24.12 -7.72 20.41
N CYS A 522 -23.59 -7.24 19.28
CA CYS A 522 -23.21 -8.05 18.11
C CYS A 522 -21.73 -7.87 17.69
N SER A 523 -20.86 -7.50 18.63
CA SER A 523 -19.44 -7.24 18.37
C SER A 523 -18.73 -8.41 17.69
N LEU A 524 -19.00 -9.65 18.10
CA LEU A 524 -18.34 -10.84 17.57
C LEU A 524 -18.59 -11.02 16.07
N GLU A 525 -19.85 -10.87 15.64
CA GLU A 525 -20.26 -10.96 14.25
C GLU A 525 -19.79 -9.74 13.44
N VAL A 526 -19.91 -8.55 14.00
CA VAL A 526 -19.51 -7.30 13.32
C VAL A 526 -18.02 -7.27 13.06
N ILE A 527 -17.19 -7.57 14.06
CA ILE A 527 -15.73 -7.60 13.89
C ILE A 527 -15.35 -8.64 12.83
N ALA A 528 -16.00 -9.81 12.82
CA ALA A 528 -15.78 -10.83 11.80
C ALA A 528 -16.09 -10.32 10.37
N ILE A 529 -17.26 -9.69 10.18
CA ILE A 529 -17.67 -9.17 8.87
C ILE A 529 -16.76 -8.03 8.43
N VAL A 530 -16.46 -7.06 9.30
CA VAL A 530 -15.56 -5.92 8.98
C VAL A 530 -14.16 -6.42 8.63
N SER A 531 -13.67 -7.46 9.28
CA SER A 531 -12.37 -8.06 8.96
C SER A 531 -12.33 -8.66 7.55
N LEU A 532 -13.42 -9.31 7.12
CA LEU A 532 -13.56 -9.86 5.77
C LEU A 532 -13.77 -8.78 4.71
N LEU A 533 -14.43 -7.67 5.06
CA LEU A 533 -14.60 -6.52 4.17
C LEU A 533 -13.33 -5.68 4.04
N SER A 534 -12.38 -5.82 4.98
CA SER A 534 -11.09 -5.11 4.97
C SER A 534 -10.03 -5.77 4.09
N VAL A 535 -10.32 -6.94 3.51
CA VAL A 535 -9.43 -7.67 2.60
C VAL A 535 -10.02 -7.74 1.20
N ASP A 536 -9.18 -8.03 0.21
CA ASP A 536 -9.66 -8.39 -1.13
C ASP A 536 -10.61 -9.58 -1.05
N SER A 537 -11.53 -9.69 -2.02
CA SER A 537 -12.59 -10.70 -2.01
C SER A 537 -12.09 -12.09 -1.64
N ILE A 538 -12.75 -12.71 -0.65
CA ILE A 538 -12.46 -14.10 -0.25
C ILE A 538 -12.96 -15.11 -1.29
N PHE A 539 -13.88 -14.71 -2.16
CA PHE A 539 -14.41 -15.55 -3.21
C PHE A 539 -13.47 -15.49 -4.42
N PHE A 540 -13.02 -16.67 -4.87
CA PHE A 540 -12.26 -16.82 -6.09
C PHE A 540 -13.17 -17.39 -7.18
N THR A 541 -13.12 -16.85 -8.39
CA THR A 541 -13.92 -17.37 -9.51
C THR A 541 -13.00 -17.54 -10.70
N PRO A 542 -12.43 -18.75 -10.89
CA PRO A 542 -11.66 -19.07 -12.09
C PRO A 542 -12.53 -18.92 -13.34
N SER A 543 -11.96 -18.40 -14.43
CA SER A 543 -12.67 -18.23 -15.71
C SER A 543 -13.19 -19.56 -16.26
N ASP A 544 -12.43 -20.64 -16.07
CA ASP A 544 -12.72 -22.01 -16.50
C ASP A 544 -13.72 -22.74 -15.59
N LYS A 545 -13.91 -22.29 -14.33
CA LYS A 545 -14.77 -22.97 -13.33
C LYS A 545 -15.86 -22.08 -12.75
N ARG A 546 -16.32 -21.11 -13.52
CA ARG A 546 -17.26 -20.09 -13.08
C ARG A 546 -18.59 -20.67 -12.55
N GLU A 547 -19.13 -21.69 -13.21
CA GLU A 547 -20.38 -22.34 -12.80
C GLU A 547 -20.23 -23.08 -11.47
N GLN A 548 -19.17 -23.88 -11.33
CA GLN A 548 -18.86 -24.62 -10.09
C GLN A 548 -18.63 -23.66 -8.90
N ALA A 549 -17.90 -22.56 -9.13
CA ALA A 549 -17.68 -21.54 -8.12
C ALA A 549 -19.00 -20.87 -7.69
N THR A 550 -19.90 -20.60 -8.64
CA THR A 550 -21.22 -20.01 -8.35
C THR A 550 -22.10 -20.98 -7.56
N GLU A 551 -22.13 -22.25 -7.94
CA GLU A 551 -22.88 -23.29 -7.23
C GLU A 551 -22.36 -23.51 -5.81
N SER A 552 -21.04 -23.55 -5.64
CA SER A 552 -20.43 -23.66 -4.32
C SER A 552 -20.77 -22.46 -3.43
N ARG A 553 -20.73 -21.25 -4.00
CA ARG A 553 -21.10 -20.01 -3.29
C ARG A 553 -22.56 -20.00 -2.85
N ARG A 554 -23.49 -20.60 -3.61
CA ARG A 554 -24.92 -20.69 -3.24
C ARG A 554 -25.14 -21.36 -1.89
N LYS A 555 -24.26 -22.29 -1.47
CA LYS A 555 -24.35 -22.99 -0.19
C LYS A 555 -24.21 -22.06 1.02
N PHE A 556 -23.58 -20.90 0.86
CA PHE A 556 -23.32 -19.96 1.95
C PHE A 556 -24.22 -18.73 1.92
N ILE A 557 -25.00 -18.54 0.84
CA ILE A 557 -25.83 -17.35 0.64
C ILE A 557 -26.82 -17.20 1.78
N HIS A 558 -26.79 -16.04 2.44
CA HIS A 558 -27.82 -15.62 3.37
C HIS A 558 -28.95 -14.90 2.63
N PRO A 559 -30.23 -15.17 2.95
CA PRO A 559 -31.37 -14.51 2.32
C PRO A 559 -31.33 -12.98 2.40
N ASP A 560 -30.87 -12.45 3.55
CA ASP A 560 -30.81 -11.01 3.84
C ASP A 560 -29.53 -10.30 3.36
N GLY A 561 -28.63 -11.02 2.69
CA GLY A 561 -27.60 -10.42 1.83
C GLY A 561 -26.15 -10.77 2.12
N ASP A 562 -25.26 -9.98 1.54
CA ASP A 562 -23.84 -10.29 1.41
C ASP A 562 -23.07 -10.23 2.74
N HIS A 563 -23.42 -9.30 3.64
CA HIS A 563 -22.76 -9.18 4.96
C HIS A 563 -22.89 -10.46 5.78
N LEU A 564 -24.11 -11.02 5.83
CA LEU A 564 -24.39 -12.26 6.55
C LEU A 564 -23.89 -13.49 5.77
N THR A 565 -23.82 -13.41 4.44
CA THR A 565 -23.17 -14.44 3.62
C THR A 565 -21.67 -14.57 3.98
N LEU A 566 -20.96 -13.45 4.18
CA LEU A 566 -19.57 -13.46 4.63
C LEU A 566 -19.43 -14.12 6.02
N LEU A 567 -20.36 -13.83 6.94
CA LEU A 567 -20.40 -14.44 8.26
C LEU A 567 -20.61 -15.96 8.17
N ASN A 568 -21.52 -16.44 7.31
CA ASN A 568 -21.76 -17.86 7.09
C ASN A 568 -20.51 -18.59 6.60
N VAL A 569 -19.79 -17.99 5.65
CA VAL A 569 -18.53 -18.57 5.14
C VAL A 569 -17.51 -18.71 6.26
N LEU A 570 -17.38 -17.71 7.12
CA LEU A 570 -16.42 -17.75 8.24
C LEU A 570 -16.81 -18.78 9.30
N LYS A 571 -18.10 -18.88 9.64
CA LYS A 571 -18.62 -19.91 10.55
C LYS A 571 -18.30 -21.31 10.03
N ALA A 572 -18.59 -21.57 8.74
CA ALA A 572 -18.26 -22.85 8.11
C ALA A 572 -16.75 -23.13 8.09
N TYR A 573 -15.92 -22.10 7.83
CA TYR A 573 -14.46 -22.22 7.89
C TYR A 573 -13.95 -22.60 9.29
N TRP A 574 -14.57 -22.07 10.35
CA TRP A 574 -14.24 -22.44 11.74
C TRP A 574 -14.68 -23.86 12.09
N GLU A 575 -15.84 -24.31 11.62
CA GLU A 575 -16.31 -25.69 11.84
C GLU A 575 -15.34 -26.73 11.26
N VAL A 576 -14.80 -26.47 10.06
CA VAL A 576 -13.79 -27.33 9.43
C VAL A 576 -12.37 -27.08 9.95
N LYS A 577 -12.21 -26.27 11.00
CA LYS A 577 -10.93 -25.93 11.65
C LYS A 577 -9.85 -25.43 10.67
N GLY A 578 -10.29 -24.68 9.64
CA GLY A 578 -9.40 -24.08 8.65
C GLY A 578 -8.80 -25.07 7.65
N ASP A 579 -9.53 -26.13 7.30
CA ASP A 579 -9.07 -27.09 6.30
C ASP A 579 -8.76 -26.44 4.94
N VAL A 580 -7.57 -26.75 4.42
CA VAL A 580 -7.07 -26.24 3.14
C VAL A 580 -7.79 -26.93 1.97
N GLY A 581 -8.18 -28.20 2.13
CA GLY A 581 -8.95 -28.94 1.13
C GLY A 581 -10.31 -28.29 0.89
N TRP A 582 -11.05 -28.07 1.98
CA TRP A 582 -12.33 -27.38 1.98
C TRP A 582 -12.29 -26.01 1.29
N CYS A 583 -11.27 -25.19 1.59
CA CYS A 583 -11.13 -23.88 0.93
C CYS A 583 -10.99 -24.00 -0.59
N LYS A 584 -10.24 -25.01 -1.08
CA LYS A 584 -10.07 -25.23 -2.53
C LYS A 584 -11.36 -25.72 -3.17
N GLU A 585 -12.07 -26.64 -2.54
CA GLU A 585 -13.35 -27.17 -3.01
C GLU A 585 -14.44 -26.08 -3.06
N HIS A 586 -14.38 -25.13 -2.12
CA HIS A 586 -15.33 -24.04 -2.03
C HIS A 586 -14.90 -22.74 -2.74
N PHE A 587 -13.79 -22.77 -3.47
CA PHE A 587 -13.24 -21.61 -4.19
C PHE A 587 -13.03 -20.39 -3.26
N ILE A 588 -12.57 -20.65 -2.03
CA ILE A 588 -12.26 -19.64 -1.02
C ILE A 588 -10.76 -19.39 -1.01
N ASN A 589 -10.39 -18.11 -1.06
CA ASN A 589 -9.01 -17.69 -0.97
C ASN A 589 -8.51 -17.75 0.48
N ILE A 590 -7.86 -18.86 0.85
CA ILE A 590 -7.33 -19.10 2.19
C ILE A 590 -6.39 -18.01 2.70
N ARG A 591 -5.62 -17.35 1.81
CA ARG A 591 -4.74 -16.26 2.22
C ARG A 591 -5.54 -15.07 2.72
N ASN A 592 -6.57 -14.67 1.98
CA ASN A 592 -7.41 -13.53 2.37
C ASN A 592 -8.18 -13.85 3.65
N VAL A 593 -8.62 -15.09 3.85
CA VAL A 593 -9.24 -15.54 5.12
C VAL A 593 -8.24 -15.46 6.28
N LYS A 594 -7.00 -15.94 6.10
CA LYS A 594 -5.96 -15.84 7.14
C LYS A 594 -5.65 -14.40 7.51
N ILE A 595 -5.49 -13.52 6.52
CA ILE A 595 -5.27 -12.08 6.76
C ILE A 595 -6.49 -11.49 7.48
N ALA A 596 -7.72 -11.85 7.09
CA ALA A 596 -8.91 -11.39 7.78
C ALA A 596 -8.95 -11.86 9.24
N LEU A 597 -8.48 -13.07 9.56
CA LEU A 597 -8.37 -13.54 10.94
C LEU A 597 -7.30 -12.78 11.74
N GLU A 598 -6.16 -12.47 11.13
CA GLU A 598 -5.14 -11.61 11.75
C GLU A 598 -5.69 -10.19 12.04
N ILE A 599 -6.44 -9.63 11.09
CA ILE A 599 -7.13 -8.34 11.27
C ILE A 599 -8.14 -8.43 12.41
N ARG A 600 -8.95 -9.50 12.44
CA ARG A 600 -9.95 -9.75 13.48
C ARG A 600 -9.32 -9.75 14.87
N ASP A 601 -8.25 -10.51 15.06
CA ASP A 601 -7.57 -10.61 16.36
C ASP A 601 -6.99 -9.27 16.83
N GLN A 602 -6.58 -8.41 15.90
CA GLN A 602 -6.13 -7.06 16.23
C GLN A 602 -7.26 -6.09 16.50
N LEU A 603 -8.36 -6.17 15.74
CA LEU A 603 -9.57 -5.39 16.03
C LEU A 603 -10.15 -5.74 17.40
N ILE A 604 -10.06 -6.99 17.83
CA ILE A 604 -10.38 -7.42 19.20
C ILE A 604 -9.54 -6.65 20.22
N ARG A 605 -8.21 -6.59 20.05
CA ARG A 605 -7.32 -5.83 20.94
C ARG A 605 -7.65 -4.33 20.97
N PHE A 606 -8.07 -3.76 19.84
CA PHE A 606 -8.53 -2.37 19.79
C PHE A 606 -9.85 -2.19 20.55
N CYS A 607 -10.81 -3.10 20.38
CA CYS A 607 -12.08 -3.09 21.13
C CYS A 607 -11.84 -3.18 22.64
N GLU A 608 -10.96 -4.08 23.07
CA GLU A 608 -10.58 -4.24 24.48
C GLU A 608 -9.96 -2.97 25.07
N ARG A 609 -9.17 -2.23 24.28
CA ARG A 609 -8.55 -0.96 24.71
C ARG A 609 -9.57 0.16 24.94
N ILE A 610 -10.70 0.14 24.22
CA ILE A 610 -11.75 1.16 24.29
C ILE A 610 -13.02 0.70 25.01
N ASP A 611 -12.88 -0.37 25.82
CA ASP A 611 -13.93 -0.96 26.68
C ASP A 611 -15.15 -1.51 25.92
N ILE A 612 -14.97 -2.05 24.71
CA ILE A 612 -16.01 -2.78 23.98
C ILE A 612 -15.79 -4.28 24.17
N ASN A 613 -16.81 -4.99 24.66
CA ASN A 613 -16.77 -6.44 24.77
C ASN A 613 -16.73 -7.10 23.37
N PRO A 614 -15.61 -7.73 22.96
CA PRO A 614 -15.48 -8.35 21.64
C PRO A 614 -16.23 -9.69 21.54
N ALA A 615 -16.64 -10.28 22.66
CA ALA A 615 -17.31 -11.57 22.73
C ALA A 615 -18.85 -11.46 22.74
N ALA A 616 -19.41 -10.24 22.71
CA ALA A 616 -20.84 -10.04 22.63
C ALA A 616 -21.38 -10.61 21.31
N THR A 617 -22.43 -11.42 21.38
CA THR A 617 -23.06 -12.09 20.24
C THR A 617 -24.57 -11.88 20.27
N CYS A 618 -25.14 -11.64 19.09
CA CYS A 618 -26.59 -11.54 18.90
C CYS A 618 -27.26 -12.92 18.72
N GLY A 619 -26.50 -14.02 18.80
CA GLY A 619 -27.02 -15.37 18.61
C GLY A 619 -27.66 -15.55 17.24
N THR A 620 -28.98 -15.76 17.22
CA THR A 620 -29.77 -15.93 16.00
C THR A 620 -30.45 -14.64 15.51
N ASP A 621 -30.39 -13.54 16.27
CA ASP A 621 -31.01 -12.26 15.89
C ASP A 621 -30.08 -11.48 14.95
N THR A 622 -30.01 -11.92 13.68
CA THR A 622 -29.15 -11.32 12.66
C THR A 622 -29.56 -9.90 12.26
N ASP A 623 -30.77 -9.45 12.61
CA ASP A 623 -31.23 -8.09 12.35
C ASP A 623 -30.40 -7.07 13.13
N GLN A 624 -29.91 -7.42 14.33
CA GLN A 624 -29.04 -6.53 15.11
C GLN A 624 -27.74 -6.21 14.37
N VAL A 625 -27.19 -7.18 13.64
CA VAL A 625 -25.99 -6.98 12.81
C VAL A 625 -26.30 -5.96 11.72
N LEU A 626 -27.41 -6.12 10.99
CA LEU A 626 -27.77 -5.21 9.89
C LEU A 626 -28.12 -3.80 10.39
N LYS A 627 -28.83 -3.68 11.52
CA LYS A 627 -29.10 -2.39 12.19
C LYS A 627 -27.81 -1.72 12.65
N CYS A 628 -26.87 -2.48 13.21
CA CYS A 628 -25.56 -1.97 13.60
C CYS A 628 -24.78 -1.44 12.40
N PHE A 629 -24.68 -2.21 11.31
CA PHE A 629 -24.04 -1.75 10.07
C PHE A 629 -24.70 -0.48 9.51
N LEU A 630 -26.03 -0.39 9.59
CA LEU A 630 -26.77 0.78 9.11
C LEU A 630 -26.36 2.08 9.83
N THR A 631 -25.89 2.02 11.08
CA THR A 631 -25.43 3.22 11.81
C THR A 631 -24.20 3.88 11.17
N GLY A 632 -23.35 3.10 10.48
CA GLY A 632 -22.23 3.62 9.69
C GLY A 632 -22.55 3.81 8.21
N PHE A 633 -23.41 2.96 7.65
CA PHE A 633 -23.71 2.92 6.22
C PHE A 633 -25.06 3.55 5.83
N PHE A 634 -25.68 4.37 6.70
CA PHE A 634 -26.98 5.00 6.42
C PHE A 634 -26.97 5.88 5.16
N GLN A 635 -25.85 6.54 4.84
CA GLN A 635 -25.70 7.29 3.58
C GLN A 635 -25.60 6.37 2.36
N ASN A 636 -25.08 5.15 2.56
CA ASN A 636 -24.93 4.11 1.56
C ASN A 636 -26.14 3.18 1.58
N SER A 637 -27.33 3.77 1.52
CA SER A 637 -28.60 3.05 1.46
C SER A 637 -29.39 3.48 0.22
N ALA A 638 -30.26 2.59 -0.28
CA ALA A 638 -31.16 2.86 -1.38
C ALA A 638 -32.52 2.22 -1.15
N LEU A 639 -33.58 2.89 -1.60
CA LEU A 639 -34.97 2.44 -1.44
C LEU A 639 -35.58 2.06 -2.78
N LEU A 640 -36.37 1.00 -2.78
CA LEU A 640 -37.10 0.54 -3.94
C LEU A 640 -38.19 1.55 -4.31
N GLN A 641 -38.20 1.98 -5.56
CA GLN A 641 -39.20 2.87 -6.12
C GLN A 641 -40.35 2.07 -6.78
N PRO A 642 -41.53 2.68 -6.99
CA PRO A 642 -42.66 2.02 -7.65
C PRO A 642 -42.36 1.48 -9.06
N ASP A 643 -41.40 2.08 -9.77
CA ASP A 643 -40.93 1.64 -11.09
C ASP A 643 -40.00 0.41 -11.02
N GLY A 644 -39.69 -0.08 -9.82
CA GLY A 644 -38.80 -1.21 -9.57
C GLY A 644 -37.32 -0.87 -9.58
N SER A 645 -36.94 0.40 -9.71
CA SER A 645 -35.56 0.87 -9.59
C SER A 645 -35.20 1.17 -8.13
N TYR A 646 -33.92 1.08 -7.77
CA TYR A 646 -33.45 1.51 -6.44
C TYR A 646 -32.90 2.93 -6.55
N LYS A 647 -33.31 3.80 -5.63
CA LYS A 647 -32.83 5.18 -5.53
C LYS A 647 -32.03 5.38 -4.25
N SER A 648 -30.81 5.89 -4.37
CA SER A 648 -29.95 6.21 -3.22
C SER A 648 -30.59 7.27 -2.32
N VAL A 649 -30.53 7.06 -1.00
CA VAL A 649 -31.11 7.97 0.00
C VAL A 649 -30.33 9.28 0.08
N ALA A 650 -29.00 9.23 0.06
CA ALA A 650 -28.17 10.42 0.15
C ALA A 650 -28.08 11.21 -1.17
N GLY A 651 -28.11 10.53 -2.31
CA GLY A 651 -27.80 11.13 -3.63
C GLY A 651 -28.96 11.19 -4.62
N SER A 652 -30.12 10.59 -4.31
CA SER A 652 -31.27 10.45 -5.23
C SER A 652 -30.93 9.82 -6.59
N GLN A 653 -29.80 9.12 -6.70
CA GLN A 653 -29.36 8.47 -7.93
C GLN A 653 -29.94 7.07 -8.04
N THR A 654 -30.27 6.68 -9.27
CA THR A 654 -30.68 5.30 -9.56
C THR A 654 -29.48 4.36 -9.55
N VAL A 655 -29.54 3.35 -8.70
CA VAL A 655 -28.48 2.35 -8.53
C VAL A 655 -28.98 0.95 -8.90
N LYS A 656 -28.06 0.07 -9.32
CA LYS A 656 -28.35 -1.32 -9.65
C LYS A 656 -27.52 -2.26 -8.78
N ILE A 657 -28.13 -3.33 -8.31
CA ILE A 657 -27.41 -4.37 -7.56
C ILE A 657 -26.43 -5.07 -8.51
N HIS A 658 -25.17 -5.17 -8.11
CA HIS A 658 -24.15 -5.85 -8.90
C HIS A 658 -24.49 -7.35 -9.05
N PRO A 659 -24.29 -7.97 -10.23
CA PRO A 659 -24.61 -9.38 -10.48
C PRO A 659 -23.91 -10.38 -9.54
N GLY A 660 -22.79 -9.96 -8.96
CA GLY A 660 -22.05 -10.76 -7.98
C GLY A 660 -22.62 -10.76 -6.56
N SER A 661 -23.72 -10.06 -6.28
CA SER A 661 -24.36 -10.01 -4.96
C SER A 661 -25.39 -11.12 -4.76
N ALA A 662 -25.53 -11.62 -3.54
CA ALA A 662 -26.63 -12.50 -3.11
C ALA A 662 -28.02 -11.85 -3.24
N MET A 663 -28.08 -10.52 -3.34
CA MET A 663 -29.31 -9.74 -3.50
C MET A 663 -29.67 -9.50 -4.96
N PHE A 664 -28.86 -9.96 -5.92
CA PHE A 664 -29.15 -9.77 -7.33
C PHE A 664 -30.46 -10.46 -7.73
N GLY A 665 -31.36 -9.70 -8.36
CA GLY A 665 -32.69 -10.17 -8.78
C GLY A 665 -33.75 -10.14 -7.66
N LYS A 666 -33.38 -9.92 -6.40
CA LYS A 666 -34.35 -9.76 -5.30
C LYS A 666 -34.90 -8.34 -5.25
N ARG A 667 -36.18 -8.22 -4.92
CA ARG A 667 -36.85 -6.94 -4.68
C ARG A 667 -37.22 -6.85 -3.20
N VAL A 668 -36.50 -6.02 -2.47
CA VAL A 668 -36.71 -5.75 -1.04
C VAL A 668 -36.97 -4.26 -0.86
N GLU A 669 -37.63 -3.88 0.22
CA GLU A 669 -38.03 -2.50 0.49
C GLU A 669 -36.85 -1.51 0.45
N GLY A 670 -35.77 -1.85 1.15
CA GLY A 670 -34.53 -1.08 1.18
C GLY A 670 -33.31 -1.97 1.12
N ILE A 671 -32.21 -1.39 0.65
CA ILE A 671 -30.90 -2.02 0.62
C ILE A 671 -29.84 -1.11 1.23
N MET A 672 -28.86 -1.71 1.89
CA MET A 672 -27.62 -1.10 2.34
C MET A 672 -26.46 -1.71 1.55
N TYR A 673 -25.45 -0.91 1.19
CA TYR A 673 -24.30 -1.34 0.41
C TYR A 673 -22.98 -0.76 0.94
N ASN A 674 -21.86 -1.45 0.72
CA ASN A 674 -20.54 -0.92 1.11
C ASN A 674 -19.98 0.02 0.05
N GLU A 675 -20.03 -0.41 -1.22
CA GLU A 675 -19.38 0.30 -2.32
C GLU A 675 -20.39 0.66 -3.40
N LEU A 676 -20.26 1.88 -3.91
CA LEU A 676 -20.93 2.37 -5.11
C LEU A 676 -19.88 2.56 -6.20
N VAL A 677 -19.91 1.71 -7.22
CA VAL A 677 -18.93 1.70 -8.31
C VAL A 677 -19.61 2.13 -9.60
N PHE A 678 -18.97 3.05 -10.31
CA PHE A 678 -19.38 3.41 -11.67
C PHE A 678 -18.55 2.67 -12.72
N THR A 679 -19.21 1.92 -13.60
CA THR A 679 -18.61 1.34 -14.82
C THR A 679 -19.29 1.94 -16.05
N THR A 680 -20.32 1.26 -16.58
CA THR A 680 -21.28 1.82 -17.55
C THR A 680 -22.56 2.32 -16.89
N LYS A 681 -22.87 1.78 -15.70
CA LYS A 681 -24.01 2.12 -14.85
C LYS A 681 -23.52 2.17 -13.40
N HIS A 682 -24.30 2.79 -12.53
CA HIS A 682 -24.06 2.78 -11.09
C HIS A 682 -24.41 1.41 -10.50
N TYR A 683 -23.40 0.68 -10.06
CA TYR A 683 -23.54 -0.62 -9.42
C TYR A 683 -23.21 -0.55 -7.93
N VAL A 684 -24.08 -1.09 -7.10
CA VAL A 684 -23.83 -1.28 -5.66
C VAL A 684 -23.33 -2.69 -5.39
N ARG A 685 -22.29 -2.80 -4.55
CA ARG A 685 -21.64 -4.06 -4.17
C ARG A 685 -21.75 -4.29 -2.66
N SER A 686 -21.67 -5.57 -2.27
CA SER A 686 -21.82 -6.03 -0.88
C SER A 686 -23.13 -5.53 -0.29
N VAL A 687 -24.24 -6.07 -0.78
CA VAL A 687 -25.59 -5.56 -0.55
C VAL A 687 -26.33 -6.42 0.47
N SER A 688 -26.99 -5.78 1.43
CA SER A 688 -27.91 -6.42 2.37
C SER A 688 -29.27 -5.72 2.41
N SER A 689 -30.32 -6.46 2.73
CA SER A 689 -31.67 -5.90 2.91
C SER A 689 -31.74 -5.09 4.20
N ILE A 690 -32.55 -4.02 4.17
CA ILE A 690 -32.91 -3.22 5.35
C ILE A 690 -34.39 -2.87 5.28
N GLN A 691 -34.99 -2.61 6.44
CA GLN A 691 -36.34 -2.03 6.53
C GLN A 691 -36.22 -0.51 6.52
N SER A 692 -37.11 0.17 5.80
CA SER A 692 -37.06 1.64 5.69
C SER A 692 -37.17 2.35 7.06
N ALA A 693 -37.92 1.74 7.99
CA ALA A 693 -38.11 2.22 9.35
C ALA A 693 -36.83 2.24 10.21
N TRP A 694 -35.78 1.51 9.82
CA TRP A 694 -34.51 1.48 10.57
C TRP A 694 -33.66 2.73 10.31
N LEU A 695 -33.84 3.41 9.17
CA LEU A 695 -33.02 4.57 8.79
C LEU A 695 -33.10 5.73 9.79
N PRO A 696 -34.29 6.21 10.21
CA PRO A 696 -34.38 7.28 11.20
C PRO A 696 -33.79 6.91 12.56
N ALA A 697 -33.88 5.64 12.96
CA ALA A 697 -33.30 5.15 14.21
C ALA A 697 -31.77 5.05 14.13
N ALA A 698 -31.22 4.65 12.98
CA ALA A 698 -29.78 4.50 12.78
C ALA A 698 -29.02 5.83 12.70
N ALA A 699 -29.65 6.88 12.19
CA ALA A 699 -29.05 8.21 12.06
C ALA A 699 -30.07 9.34 12.30
N PRO A 700 -30.54 9.54 13.55
CA PRO A 700 -31.62 10.48 13.86
C PRO A 700 -31.25 11.92 13.48
N LYS A 701 -30.00 12.34 13.73
CA LYS A 701 -29.53 13.69 13.34
C LYS A 701 -29.62 13.94 11.82
N TYR A 702 -29.29 12.93 11.02
CA TYR A 702 -29.29 13.05 9.56
C TYR A 702 -30.71 13.11 9.00
N PHE A 703 -31.59 12.22 9.45
CA PHE A 703 -32.96 12.12 8.91
C PHE A 703 -33.94 13.14 9.51
N ASN A 704 -33.73 13.60 10.75
CA ASN A 704 -34.55 14.68 11.32
C ASN A 704 -34.25 16.03 10.65
N ASN A 705 -33.00 16.26 10.25
CA ASN A 705 -32.61 17.47 9.52
C ASN A 705 -33.10 17.49 8.06
N MET A 706 -33.54 16.35 7.50
CA MET A 706 -34.19 16.30 6.17
C MET A 706 -35.69 16.62 6.20
N LYS A 707 -36.32 16.64 7.38
CA LYS A 707 -37.76 16.91 7.53
C LYS A 707 -38.08 18.41 7.69
N ASN A 708 -37.05 19.23 7.87
CA ASN A 708 -37.11 20.70 7.81
C ASN A 708 -36.51 21.16 6.47
#